data_AF-A0A7X4GYF8-F1
#
_entry.id   AF-A0A7X4GYF8-F1
#
_cell.length_a   1.000
_cell.length_b   1.000
_cell.length_c   1.000
_cell.angle_alpha   90.00
_cell.angle_beta   90.00
_cell.angle_gamma   90.00
#
_symmetry.space_group_name_H-M   'P 1'
#
loop_
_entity.id
_entity.type
_entity.pdbx_description
1 polymer ?
#
loop_
_entity_poly.entity_id
_entity_poly.type
_entity_poly.pdbx_seq_one_letter_code
_entity_poly.pdbx_strand_id
1 'polypeptide(L)'
;MHMPKGSEMLFSLKCFIASMLALYVSLAAGLPRPFWAMMTAYIVASPFSGAVRSKALFRVCGTLIGSIATIVMVPRMANAPELLSLALACWVGLCLYLSLLDRTPRSYIFMLAGYTAGLIGFPAVSDPAAIFDTGLARVEEITIGILSATVVHSLLLPQGVGPVLLARLDRALGDAQRWMGEVLKPGAVTAPTAYAPPAAPAAPAVHTRLALAGEISEMRVMSTHLPFDTSHLRWTAGMVHGLHDRLTVMVPLLLAVEDRLTALREVDPDSLAPWTALLDDIAAWVAAGGNADPARAAQLRAALAQLQPSLPANASWSEILRLNLAQRLDALIEACEDGLELRSNVGAVMAGGAAQYTPHVTPSVLHRDHGMALRSALAATLTILLCCAFWILTAWPSGAAAPMMAGVLCCFFATQDNPTPAILAFLKWTVISMPIAAAYILFVLPAVHSYEMLVLVIAPVFLIGGAYMPRPATAGAALAFLIGIAGTLSLQDTGTLDIPGFLNSMVAQLFGYIAAAVITSLVRTVGGDWMAQRMLRTARREVAQMAQASAREPLVRISARMVDRIGLLMPRLAIAHPTPGARAVAVDGLRELRVGLHVAQLCGLRQPLEQAGVTLQPLMQKLGGYFGSSAIGHGQAPAIPPLQFKEAIELGQALRNAAASVREARAASQESEQRLLLAADAAHLGIWIRDLKRQEIWLSDQWRALFGFAAGQPVGLADLLARVHADDRAAVQRTLDNAELGVPRYEMEYRITLPDGTLRWIGSHGSVETDAAGRPALVRGVSLDITARKQAELDALQRQKEVTHLSRVAVLGELSGALAHELNQPLTAILSNAQAARRFLERQTPDMAEVDEILRDIIDEDRRAGEVIQRLRRLFDKGETPRAPVDLNFLTRDVIRLLRNDLINHGIAVRTELTAPHAVASADAVQLQQVLINLLMNACDAMAGAAPDEAVIVVRSAPAGAAAVQLSVIDHGAGIPAAALAHIFEPFYTTKERGMGLGLSICRNIVAAHHGQLWAENNPGGGASVHLRLPLATAAIA
;
A
#
# COMPACT_ATOMS: atom_id res chain seq x y z
N MET A 1 -19.76 -3.23 -35.98
CA MET A 1 -18.61 -3.25 -35.04
C MET A 1 -17.41 -3.81 -35.76
N HIS A 2 -16.23 -3.17 -35.68
CA HIS A 2 -14.98 -3.77 -36.20
C HIS A 2 -14.60 -4.99 -35.36
N MET A 3 -14.08 -6.04 -36.00
CA MET A 3 -13.63 -7.27 -35.34
C MET A 3 -12.61 -6.99 -34.23
N PRO A 4 -12.59 -7.79 -33.15
CA PRO A 4 -11.64 -7.63 -32.05
C PRO A 4 -10.20 -7.93 -32.50
N LYS A 5 -9.25 -7.15 -31.99
CA LYS A 5 -7.81 -7.35 -32.21
C LYS A 5 -7.30 -8.54 -31.38
N GLY A 6 -6.17 -9.12 -31.75
CA GLY A 6 -5.56 -10.25 -31.02
C GLY A 6 -5.30 -9.96 -29.54
N SER A 7 -4.89 -8.73 -29.19
CA SER A 7 -4.72 -8.31 -27.79
C SER A 7 -6.02 -8.21 -27.00
N GLU A 8 -7.12 -7.83 -27.66
CA GLU A 8 -8.45 -7.72 -27.06
C GLU A 8 -9.04 -9.12 -26.80
N MET A 9 -8.82 -10.05 -27.73
CA MET A 9 -9.20 -11.45 -27.55
C MET A 9 -8.39 -12.13 -26.44
N LEU A 10 -7.08 -11.85 -26.38
CA LEU A 10 -6.23 -12.35 -25.31
C LEU A 10 -6.69 -11.84 -23.93
N PHE A 11 -7.03 -10.55 -23.82
CA PHE A 11 -7.63 -10.02 -22.59
C PHE A 11 -8.91 -10.75 -22.22
N SER A 12 -9.82 -10.93 -23.18
CA SER A 12 -11.07 -11.65 -22.95
C SER A 12 -10.87 -13.07 -22.46
N LEU A 13 -9.94 -13.80 -23.08
CA LEU A 13 -9.57 -15.16 -22.69
C LEU A 13 -9.05 -15.22 -21.25
N LYS A 14 -8.21 -14.26 -20.84
CA LYS A 14 -7.72 -14.17 -19.46
C LYS A 14 -8.85 -13.89 -18.46
N CYS A 15 -9.76 -12.96 -18.79
CA CYS A 15 -10.93 -12.70 -17.96
C CYS A 15 -11.79 -13.96 -17.80
N PHE A 16 -12.00 -14.69 -18.90
CA PHE A 16 -12.77 -15.93 -18.89
C PHE A 16 -12.10 -16.99 -18.02
N ILE A 17 -10.81 -17.27 -18.21
CA ILE A 17 -10.06 -18.25 -17.40
C ILE A 17 -10.09 -17.86 -15.91
N ALA A 18 -9.85 -16.59 -15.58
CA ALA A 18 -9.90 -16.10 -14.20
C ALA A 18 -11.28 -16.30 -13.56
N SER A 19 -12.33 -15.99 -14.32
CA SER A 19 -13.72 -16.11 -13.90
C SER A 19 -14.13 -17.56 -13.68
N MET A 20 -13.72 -18.46 -14.57
CA MET A 20 -13.99 -19.90 -14.45
C MET A 20 -13.22 -20.50 -13.27
N LEU A 21 -11.95 -20.13 -13.09
CA LEU A 21 -11.16 -20.54 -11.93
C LEU A 21 -11.81 -20.09 -10.61
N ALA A 22 -12.28 -18.84 -10.54
CA ALA A 22 -12.97 -18.32 -9.36
C ALA A 22 -14.26 -19.09 -9.07
N LEU A 23 -15.04 -19.39 -10.12
CA LEU A 23 -16.26 -20.18 -10.01
C LEU A 23 -15.97 -21.61 -9.51
N TYR A 24 -14.94 -22.27 -10.05
CA TYR A 24 -14.53 -23.62 -9.65
C TYR A 24 -14.13 -23.68 -8.19
N VAL A 25 -13.22 -22.79 -7.76
CA VAL A 25 -12.74 -22.74 -6.38
C VAL A 25 -13.89 -22.45 -5.42
N SER A 26 -14.80 -21.55 -5.80
CA SER A 26 -15.96 -21.22 -4.98
C SER A 26 -16.96 -22.37 -4.85
N LEU A 27 -17.20 -23.13 -5.92
CA LEU A 27 -18.03 -24.34 -5.90
C LEU A 27 -17.38 -25.46 -5.06
N ALA A 28 -16.08 -25.68 -5.24
CA ALA A 28 -15.32 -26.69 -4.50
C ALA A 28 -15.27 -26.39 -2.99
N ALA A 29 -15.27 -25.12 -2.61
CA ALA A 29 -15.33 -24.68 -1.22
C ALA A 29 -16.75 -24.73 -0.62
N GLY A 30 -17.79 -25.04 -1.41
CA GLY A 30 -19.18 -25.10 -0.94
C GLY A 30 -19.77 -23.73 -0.58
N LEU A 31 -19.32 -22.66 -1.24
CA LEU A 31 -19.83 -21.31 -0.97
C LEU A 31 -21.25 -21.11 -1.55
N PRO A 32 -22.13 -20.38 -0.85
CA PRO A 32 -23.55 -20.35 -1.17
C PRO A 32 -23.89 -19.63 -2.49
N ARG A 33 -23.06 -18.68 -2.95
CA ARG A 33 -23.31 -17.87 -4.16
C ARG A 33 -22.05 -17.69 -5.02
N PRO A 34 -21.57 -18.77 -5.66
CA PRO A 34 -20.29 -18.78 -6.37
C PRO A 34 -20.23 -17.85 -7.59
N PHE A 35 -21.39 -17.44 -8.13
CA PHE A 35 -21.45 -16.46 -9.21
C PHE A 35 -20.83 -15.10 -8.86
N TRP A 36 -20.76 -14.73 -7.57
CA TRP A 36 -20.13 -13.47 -7.17
C TRP A 36 -18.62 -13.50 -7.31
N ALA A 37 -17.97 -14.64 -7.08
CA ALA A 37 -16.56 -14.83 -7.34
C ALA A 37 -16.28 -14.66 -8.85
N MET A 38 -17.11 -15.29 -9.68
CA MET A 38 -17.10 -15.20 -11.14
C MET A 38 -17.26 -13.74 -11.63
N MET A 39 -18.29 -13.02 -11.15
CA MET A 39 -18.52 -11.62 -11.51
C MET A 39 -17.38 -10.70 -11.06
N THR A 40 -16.85 -10.92 -9.86
CA THR A 40 -15.77 -10.11 -9.31
C THR A 40 -14.51 -10.23 -10.17
N ALA A 41 -14.19 -11.42 -10.69
CA ALA A 41 -13.06 -11.60 -11.59
C ALA A 41 -13.15 -10.71 -12.84
N TYR A 42 -14.35 -10.56 -13.42
CA TYR A 42 -14.61 -9.64 -14.53
C TYR A 42 -14.59 -8.16 -14.12
N ILE A 43 -15.15 -7.80 -12.97
CA ILE A 43 -15.18 -6.41 -12.47
C ILE A 43 -13.77 -5.87 -12.18
N VAL A 44 -12.87 -6.75 -11.72
CA VAL A 44 -11.51 -6.38 -11.31
C VAL A 44 -10.53 -6.46 -12.47
N ALA A 45 -10.87 -7.18 -13.54
CA ALA A 45 -10.05 -7.32 -14.72
C ALA A 45 -9.68 -5.97 -15.34
N SER A 46 -8.41 -5.86 -15.75
CA SER A 46 -7.85 -4.68 -16.40
C SER A 46 -6.84 -5.13 -17.44
N PRO A 47 -6.71 -4.42 -18.58
CA PRO A 47 -5.74 -4.78 -19.61
C PRO A 47 -4.30 -4.89 -19.08
N PHE A 48 -3.98 -4.16 -18.01
CA PHE A 48 -2.66 -4.15 -17.41
C PHE A 48 -2.60 -4.92 -16.09
N SER A 49 -1.65 -5.84 -16.00
CA SER A 49 -1.46 -6.72 -14.83
C SER A 49 -1.15 -5.92 -13.55
N GLY A 50 -0.33 -4.86 -13.66
CA GLY A 50 -0.02 -3.96 -12.54
C GLY A 50 -1.24 -3.21 -12.00
N ALA A 51 -2.22 -2.87 -12.86
CA ALA A 51 -3.47 -2.23 -12.44
C ALA A 51 -4.39 -3.19 -11.66
N VAL A 52 -4.43 -4.47 -12.05
CA VAL A 52 -5.15 -5.52 -11.31
C VAL A 52 -4.51 -5.70 -9.93
N ARG A 53 -3.19 -5.88 -9.86
CA ARG A 53 -2.45 -6.14 -8.62
C ARG A 53 -2.49 -4.98 -7.63
N SER A 54 -2.27 -3.76 -8.11
CA SER A 54 -2.31 -2.56 -7.26
C SER A 54 -3.68 -2.34 -6.61
N LYS A 55 -4.77 -2.77 -7.26
CA LYS A 55 -6.13 -2.64 -6.73
C LYS A 55 -6.55 -3.85 -5.89
N ALA A 56 -5.99 -5.04 -6.13
CA ALA A 56 -6.40 -6.29 -5.50
C ALA A 56 -6.39 -6.20 -3.96
N LEU A 57 -5.27 -5.78 -3.36
CA LEU A 57 -5.14 -5.65 -1.90
C LEU A 57 -6.17 -4.66 -1.32
N PHE A 58 -6.29 -3.48 -1.93
CA PHE A 58 -7.20 -2.44 -1.47
C PHE A 58 -8.68 -2.83 -1.62
N ARG A 59 -9.00 -3.63 -2.63
CA ARG A 59 -10.34 -4.20 -2.82
C ARG A 59 -10.67 -5.18 -1.69
N VAL A 60 -9.77 -6.11 -1.36
CA VAL A 60 -9.97 -7.06 -0.24
C VAL A 60 -10.17 -6.31 1.08
N CYS A 61 -9.31 -5.33 1.38
CA CYS A 61 -9.46 -4.50 2.59
C CYS A 61 -10.79 -3.75 2.61
N GLY A 62 -11.21 -3.16 1.50
CA GLY A 62 -12.50 -2.46 1.40
C GLY A 62 -13.69 -3.38 1.63
N THR A 63 -13.69 -4.57 1.02
CA THR A 63 -14.74 -5.58 1.22
C THR A 63 -14.82 -6.04 2.67
N LEU A 64 -13.67 -6.25 3.33
CA LEU A 64 -13.62 -6.61 4.75
C LEU A 64 -14.22 -5.49 5.63
N ILE A 65 -13.80 -4.24 5.41
CA ILE A 65 -14.32 -3.08 6.16
C ILE A 65 -15.82 -2.92 5.97
N GLY A 66 -16.32 -3.06 4.73
CA GLY A 66 -17.75 -3.00 4.44
C GLY A 66 -18.54 -4.12 5.13
N SER A 67 -18.02 -5.35 5.11
CA SER A 67 -18.64 -6.50 5.78
C SER A 67 -18.69 -6.31 7.31
N ILE A 68 -17.58 -5.88 7.93
CA ILE A 68 -17.53 -5.57 9.36
C ILE A 68 -18.55 -4.49 9.74
N ALA A 69 -18.63 -3.41 8.96
CA ALA A 69 -19.59 -2.33 9.21
C ALA A 69 -21.03 -2.86 9.19
N THR A 70 -21.38 -3.70 8.21
CA THR A 70 -22.71 -4.31 8.12
C THR A 70 -23.00 -5.26 9.29
N ILE A 71 -22.06 -6.12 9.67
CA ILE A 71 -22.20 -7.06 10.81
C ILE A 71 -22.43 -6.29 12.12
N VAL A 72 -21.83 -5.10 12.27
CA VAL A 72 -22.03 -4.25 13.45
C VAL A 72 -23.36 -3.49 13.41
N MET A 73 -23.76 -2.99 12.24
CA MET A 73 -24.95 -2.14 12.09
C MET A 73 -26.25 -2.93 12.06
N VAL A 74 -26.33 -3.99 11.25
CA VAL A 74 -27.61 -4.67 10.94
C VAL A 74 -28.24 -5.30 12.20
N PRO A 75 -27.56 -6.14 13.01
CA PRO A 75 -28.17 -6.74 14.19
C PRO A 75 -28.60 -5.73 15.26
N ARG A 76 -27.85 -4.64 15.42
CA ARG A 76 -28.12 -3.62 16.44
C ARG A 76 -29.30 -2.72 16.08
N MET A 77 -29.59 -2.58 14.79
CA MET A 77 -30.57 -1.62 14.27
C MET A 77 -31.70 -2.30 13.49
N ALA A 78 -31.74 -3.64 13.45
CA ALA A 78 -32.77 -4.42 12.75
C ALA A 78 -34.20 -4.08 13.20
N ASN A 79 -34.37 -3.74 14.48
CA ASN A 79 -35.67 -3.36 15.05
C ASN A 79 -36.10 -1.91 14.72
N ALA A 80 -35.25 -1.12 14.05
CA ALA A 80 -35.50 0.26 13.66
C ALA A 80 -35.12 0.46 12.18
N PRO A 81 -35.97 0.02 11.23
CA PRO A 81 -35.64 -0.04 9.80
C PRO A 81 -35.33 1.34 9.19
N GLU A 82 -35.95 2.42 9.68
CA GLU A 82 -35.64 3.79 9.25
C GLU A 82 -34.23 4.20 9.68
N LEU A 83 -33.86 3.88 10.92
CA LEU A 83 -32.55 4.21 11.49
C LEU A 83 -31.43 3.38 10.82
N LEU A 84 -31.69 2.09 10.54
CA LEU A 84 -30.76 1.24 9.79
C LEU A 84 -30.56 1.76 8.35
N SER A 85 -31.64 2.16 7.67
CA SER A 85 -31.58 2.74 6.32
C SER A 85 -30.74 4.03 6.30
N LEU A 86 -30.93 4.90 7.29
CA LEU A 86 -30.13 6.11 7.45
C LEU A 86 -28.66 5.80 7.71
N ALA A 87 -28.37 4.86 8.61
CA ALA A 87 -27.00 4.46 8.93
C ALA A 87 -26.24 3.92 7.72
N LEU A 88 -26.86 2.99 6.96
CA LEU A 88 -26.26 2.44 5.74
C LEU A 88 -26.10 3.51 4.65
N ALA A 89 -27.08 4.39 4.46
CA ALA A 89 -26.99 5.47 3.47
C ALA A 89 -25.86 6.45 3.82
N CYS A 90 -25.74 6.87 5.09
CA CYS A 90 -24.67 7.74 5.56
C CYS A 90 -23.29 7.07 5.46
N TRP A 91 -23.19 5.78 5.78
CA TRP A 91 -21.95 5.01 5.60
C TRP A 91 -21.51 5.00 4.14
N VAL A 92 -22.40 4.62 3.22
CA VAL A 92 -22.12 4.62 1.77
C VAL A 92 -21.71 6.01 1.30
N GLY A 93 -22.43 7.06 1.72
CA GLY A 93 -22.11 8.45 1.41
C GLY A 93 -20.73 8.89 1.91
N LEU A 94 -20.37 8.57 3.15
CA LEU A 94 -19.06 8.89 3.74
C LEU A 94 -17.92 8.16 3.03
N CYS A 95 -18.09 6.85 2.79
CA CYS A 95 -17.16 6.04 2.02
C CYS A 95 -16.94 6.62 0.61
N LEU A 96 -18.02 7.03 -0.06
CA LEU A 96 -17.94 7.64 -1.37
C LEU A 96 -17.23 8.99 -1.35
N TYR A 97 -17.51 9.82 -0.33
CA TYR A 97 -16.83 11.09 -0.13
C TYR A 97 -15.31 10.90 0.01
N LEU A 98 -14.87 10.00 0.90
CA LEU A 98 -13.46 9.70 1.11
C LEU A 98 -12.81 9.10 -0.15
N SER A 99 -13.53 8.22 -0.86
CA SER A 99 -13.06 7.63 -2.11
C SER A 99 -12.79 8.67 -3.20
N LEU A 100 -13.56 9.76 -3.28
CA LEU A 100 -13.39 10.80 -4.31
C LEU A 100 -12.29 11.80 -3.97
N LEU A 101 -11.89 11.90 -2.70
CA LEU A 101 -10.77 12.74 -2.26
C LEU A 101 -9.41 12.10 -2.53
N ASP A 102 -9.35 10.77 -2.58
CA ASP A 102 -8.16 10.01 -2.92
C ASP A 102 -8.22 9.58 -4.40
N ARG A 103 -7.20 9.93 -5.20
CA ARG A 103 -7.11 9.52 -6.61
C ARG A 103 -6.08 8.43 -6.86
N THR A 104 -5.52 7.87 -5.78
CA THR A 104 -4.60 6.74 -5.84
C THR A 104 -5.38 5.42 -5.81
N PRO A 105 -4.72 4.25 -5.99
CA PRO A 105 -5.37 2.95 -5.87
C PRO A 105 -6.00 2.70 -4.49
N ARG A 106 -5.62 3.47 -3.45
CA ARG A 106 -6.19 3.38 -2.09
C ARG A 106 -7.66 3.78 -2.02
N SER A 107 -8.13 4.62 -2.95
CA SER A 107 -9.55 5.02 -3.04
C SER A 107 -10.50 3.83 -3.13
N TYR A 108 -10.05 2.71 -3.71
CA TYR A 108 -10.81 1.47 -3.78
C TYR A 108 -11.17 0.90 -2.40
N ILE A 109 -10.37 1.12 -1.35
CA ILE A 109 -10.74 0.71 0.02
C ILE A 109 -12.10 1.32 0.39
N PHE A 110 -12.21 2.65 0.24
CA PHE A 110 -13.40 3.38 0.63
C PHE A 110 -14.58 3.09 -0.32
N MET A 111 -14.33 3.05 -1.63
CA MET A 111 -15.38 2.72 -2.61
C MET A 111 -16.00 1.34 -2.34
N LEU A 112 -15.16 0.31 -2.13
CA LEU A 112 -15.65 -1.04 -1.85
C LEU A 112 -16.30 -1.16 -0.48
N ALA A 113 -15.75 -0.51 0.55
CA ALA A 113 -16.36 -0.49 1.88
C ALA A 113 -17.78 0.08 1.86
N GLY A 114 -18.03 1.10 1.03
CA GLY A 114 -19.36 1.66 0.84
C GLY A 114 -20.31 0.66 0.18
N TYR A 115 -20.08 0.29 -1.08
CA TYR A 115 -21.07 -0.52 -1.79
C TYR A 115 -21.19 -1.96 -1.25
N THR A 116 -20.11 -2.54 -0.70
CA THR A 116 -20.15 -3.89 -0.09
C THR A 116 -21.09 -3.88 1.11
N ALA A 117 -21.06 -2.80 1.91
CA ALA A 117 -21.97 -2.67 3.04
C ALA A 117 -23.44 -2.67 2.62
N GLY A 118 -23.77 -1.99 1.51
CA GLY A 118 -25.12 -2.04 0.91
C GLY A 118 -25.47 -3.40 0.30
N LEU A 119 -24.50 -4.06 -0.35
CA LEU A 119 -24.67 -5.38 -1.00
C LEU A 119 -24.95 -6.49 0.01
N ILE A 120 -24.32 -6.46 1.18
CA ILE A 120 -24.58 -7.41 2.27
C ILE A 120 -25.79 -6.95 3.10
N GLY A 121 -25.85 -5.66 3.43
CA GLY A 121 -26.77 -5.11 4.42
C GLY A 121 -28.23 -5.17 4.01
N PHE A 122 -28.60 -4.67 2.82
CA PHE A 122 -30.01 -4.58 2.43
C PHE A 122 -30.69 -5.95 2.25
N PRO A 123 -30.08 -6.95 1.58
CA PRO A 123 -30.73 -8.25 1.41
C PRO A 123 -30.85 -9.06 2.70
N ALA A 124 -30.02 -8.78 3.71
CA ALA A 124 -29.95 -9.54 4.96
C ALA A 124 -30.75 -8.92 6.11
N VAL A 125 -31.47 -7.81 5.88
CA VAL A 125 -32.31 -7.18 6.92
C VAL A 125 -33.43 -8.11 7.39
N SER A 126 -33.92 -8.99 6.51
CA SER A 126 -34.98 -9.96 6.84
C SER A 126 -34.48 -11.13 7.69
N ASP A 127 -33.17 -11.41 7.71
CA ASP A 127 -32.56 -12.45 8.53
C ASP A 127 -31.27 -11.94 9.19
N PRO A 128 -31.39 -11.11 10.25
CA PRO A 128 -30.23 -10.54 10.92
C PRO A 128 -29.33 -11.57 11.61
N ALA A 129 -29.83 -12.78 11.90
CA ALA A 129 -29.07 -13.83 12.57
C ALA A 129 -28.00 -14.43 11.65
N ALA A 130 -28.32 -14.59 10.36
CA ALA A 130 -27.40 -15.10 9.34
C ALA A 130 -26.42 -14.05 8.77
N ILE A 131 -26.39 -12.82 9.32
CA ILE A 131 -25.58 -11.72 8.76
C ILE A 131 -24.09 -12.02 8.81
N PHE A 132 -23.63 -12.72 9.86
CA PHE A 132 -22.22 -13.06 10.02
C PHE A 132 -21.77 -14.02 8.91
N ASP A 133 -22.52 -15.10 8.72
CA ASP A 133 -22.23 -16.11 7.70
C ASP A 133 -22.37 -15.52 6.29
N THR A 134 -23.40 -14.71 6.06
CA THR A 134 -23.59 -14.00 4.78
C THR A 134 -22.45 -13.03 4.49
N GLY A 135 -21.98 -12.32 5.52
CA GLY A 135 -20.87 -11.38 5.43
C GLY A 135 -19.53 -12.08 5.19
N LEU A 136 -19.29 -13.20 5.87
CA LEU A 136 -18.09 -14.03 5.70
C LEU A 136 -18.04 -14.63 4.30
N ALA A 137 -19.11 -15.31 3.87
CA ALA A 137 -19.21 -15.88 2.53
C ALA A 137 -19.00 -14.81 1.43
N ARG A 138 -19.53 -13.60 1.62
CA ARG A 138 -19.33 -12.50 0.66
C ARG A 138 -17.85 -12.08 0.57
N VAL A 139 -17.16 -12.00 1.70
CA VAL A 139 -15.72 -11.68 1.74
C VAL A 139 -14.92 -12.77 1.04
N GLU A 140 -15.24 -14.05 1.30
CA GLU A 140 -14.58 -15.20 0.66
C GLU A 140 -14.80 -15.21 -0.86
N GLU A 141 -16.05 -15.11 -1.31
CA GLU A 141 -16.41 -15.11 -2.74
C GLU A 141 -15.74 -13.97 -3.51
N ILE A 142 -15.79 -12.73 -2.99
CA ILE A 142 -15.15 -11.57 -3.62
C ILE A 142 -13.62 -11.73 -3.61
N THR A 143 -13.05 -12.25 -2.51
CA THR A 143 -11.60 -12.46 -2.39
C THR A 143 -11.11 -13.51 -3.39
N ILE A 144 -11.82 -14.63 -3.53
CA ILE A 144 -11.52 -15.68 -4.52
C ILE A 144 -11.56 -15.11 -5.95
N GLY A 145 -12.55 -14.26 -6.25
CA GLY A 145 -12.64 -13.56 -7.53
C GLY A 145 -11.44 -12.63 -7.79
N ILE A 146 -11.05 -11.82 -6.80
CA ILE A 146 -9.88 -10.92 -6.88
C ILE A 146 -8.58 -11.70 -7.05
N LEU A 147 -8.38 -12.76 -6.26
CA LEU A 147 -7.17 -13.59 -6.30
C LEU A 147 -7.05 -14.32 -7.63
N SER A 148 -8.13 -14.95 -8.11
CA SER A 148 -8.16 -15.64 -9.40
C SER A 148 -7.82 -14.68 -10.56
N ALA A 149 -8.41 -13.48 -10.58
CA ALA A 149 -8.07 -12.46 -11.56
C ALA A 149 -6.62 -12.01 -11.48
N THR A 150 -6.10 -11.82 -10.26
CA THR A 150 -4.72 -11.39 -10.02
C THR A 150 -3.72 -12.44 -10.47
N VAL A 151 -3.94 -13.72 -10.14
CA VAL A 151 -3.09 -14.85 -10.55
C VAL A 151 -3.06 -14.97 -12.06
N VAL A 152 -4.23 -15.05 -12.71
CA VAL A 152 -4.32 -15.21 -14.17
C VAL A 152 -3.69 -14.04 -14.92
N HIS A 153 -3.99 -12.80 -14.54
CA HIS A 153 -3.41 -11.62 -15.22
C HIS A 153 -1.91 -11.47 -14.93
N SER A 154 -1.40 -12.02 -13.83
CA SER A 154 0.03 -11.98 -13.49
C SER A 154 0.86 -13.07 -14.16
N LEU A 155 0.29 -14.27 -14.34
CA LEU A 155 1.03 -15.44 -14.84
C LEU A 155 0.83 -15.67 -16.34
N LEU A 156 -0.38 -15.49 -16.87
CA LEU A 156 -0.66 -15.75 -18.29
C LEU A 156 -0.31 -14.51 -19.13
N LEU A 157 0.82 -14.55 -19.83
CA LEU A 157 1.29 -13.51 -20.78
C LEU A 157 1.14 -12.07 -20.24
N PRO A 158 1.75 -11.71 -19.10
CA PRO A 158 1.48 -10.46 -18.40
C PRO A 158 1.75 -9.23 -19.29
N GLN A 159 0.81 -8.28 -19.30
CA GLN A 159 0.98 -7.01 -20.00
C GLN A 159 1.26 -5.93 -18.97
N GLY A 160 2.50 -5.44 -18.96
CA GLY A 160 2.94 -4.40 -18.04
C GLY A 160 2.41 -3.01 -18.41
N VAL A 161 2.24 -2.14 -17.41
CA VAL A 161 1.89 -0.72 -17.61
C VAL A 161 3.07 0.05 -18.20
N GLY A 162 4.29 -0.35 -17.84
CA GLY A 162 5.52 0.37 -18.13
C GLY A 162 5.75 0.74 -19.61
N PRO A 163 5.69 -0.19 -20.59
CA PRO A 163 5.92 0.14 -21.99
C PRO A 163 4.91 1.15 -22.56
N VAL A 164 3.65 1.07 -22.13
CA VAL A 164 2.60 2.01 -22.55
C VAL A 164 2.83 3.38 -21.92
N LEU A 165 3.23 3.42 -20.65
CA LEU A 165 3.58 4.66 -19.95
C LEU A 165 4.78 5.34 -20.61
N LEU A 166 5.83 4.59 -20.94
CA LEU A 166 7.00 5.11 -21.65
C LEU A 166 6.64 5.63 -23.03
N ALA A 167 5.83 4.89 -23.81
CA ALA A 167 5.40 5.36 -25.12
C ALA A 167 4.57 6.66 -25.06
N ARG A 168 3.75 6.83 -24.01
CA ARG A 168 3.04 8.09 -23.75
C ARG A 168 3.99 9.20 -23.31
N LEU A 169 4.96 8.89 -22.47
CA LEU A 169 5.97 9.85 -22.01
C LEU A 169 6.84 10.34 -23.17
N ASP A 170 7.29 9.44 -24.05
CA ASP A 170 8.06 9.76 -25.25
C ASP A 170 7.26 10.65 -26.20
N ARG A 171 5.96 10.37 -26.36
CA ARG A 171 5.05 11.22 -27.13
C ARG A 171 4.93 12.61 -26.51
N ALA A 172 4.67 12.70 -25.20
CA ALA A 172 4.52 13.95 -24.48
C ALA A 172 5.80 14.81 -24.52
N LEU A 173 6.97 14.19 -24.36
CA LEU A 173 8.27 14.84 -24.52
C LEU A 173 8.43 15.38 -25.94
N GLY A 174 8.11 14.58 -26.96
CA GLY A 174 8.17 15.00 -28.35
C GLY A 174 7.17 16.12 -28.71
N ASP A 175 5.97 16.11 -28.14
CA ASP A 175 5.00 17.19 -28.27
C ASP A 175 5.50 18.49 -27.61
N ALA A 176 6.11 18.40 -26.42
CA ALA A 176 6.71 19.55 -25.73
C ALA A 176 7.88 20.14 -26.52
N GLN A 177 8.75 19.29 -27.07
CA GLN A 177 9.87 19.68 -27.94
C GLN A 177 9.38 20.36 -29.22
N ARG A 178 8.35 19.81 -29.87
CA ARG A 178 7.72 20.42 -31.05
C ARG A 178 7.13 21.80 -30.73
N TRP A 179 6.40 21.92 -29.63
CA TRP A 179 5.86 23.20 -29.18
C TRP A 179 6.97 24.23 -28.91
N MET A 180 8.08 23.81 -28.28
CA MET A 180 9.23 24.69 -28.10
C MET A 180 9.80 25.17 -29.43
N GLY A 181 9.97 24.29 -30.42
CA GLY A 181 10.40 24.66 -31.76
C GLY A 181 9.48 25.69 -32.43
N GLU A 182 8.16 25.50 -32.34
CA GLU A 182 7.17 26.46 -32.86
C GLU A 182 7.25 27.84 -32.21
N VAL A 183 7.50 27.89 -30.89
CA VAL A 183 7.60 29.15 -30.12
C VAL A 183 8.88 29.91 -30.48
N LEU A 184 10.00 29.20 -30.54
CA LEU A 184 11.32 29.78 -30.83
C LEU A 184 11.44 30.20 -32.30
N LYS A 185 10.87 29.42 -33.23
CA LYS A 185 10.93 29.64 -34.68
C LYS A 185 9.54 29.58 -35.34
N PRO A 186 8.78 30.69 -35.33
CA PRO A 186 7.46 30.73 -35.93
C PRO A 186 7.54 30.50 -37.44
N GLY A 187 6.87 29.46 -37.95
CA GLY A 187 6.79 29.13 -39.38
C GLY A 187 7.63 27.94 -39.84
N ALA A 188 8.48 27.36 -38.99
CA ALA A 188 9.16 26.10 -39.28
C ALA A 188 8.23 24.90 -38.98
N VAL A 189 7.42 24.47 -39.94
CA VAL A 189 6.73 23.17 -39.85
C VAL A 189 7.79 22.09 -40.02
N THR A 190 8.35 21.60 -38.92
CA THR A 190 9.31 20.49 -38.92
C THR A 190 8.60 19.18 -39.29
N ALA A 191 9.11 18.52 -40.33
CA ALA A 191 8.69 17.18 -40.74
C ALA A 191 8.86 16.15 -39.61
N PRO A 192 8.15 15.00 -39.65
CA PRO A 192 8.13 14.03 -38.54
C PRO A 192 9.51 13.46 -38.25
N THR A 193 9.92 13.50 -36.97
CA THR A 193 11.09 12.76 -36.46
C THR A 193 10.85 11.24 -36.55
N ALA A 194 11.91 10.47 -36.79
CA ALA A 194 11.93 9.05 -37.14
C ALA A 194 11.34 8.05 -36.11
N TYR A 195 10.63 8.50 -35.07
CA TYR A 195 10.02 7.66 -34.03
C TYR A 195 8.49 7.85 -33.88
N ALA A 196 7.84 8.56 -34.80
CA ALA A 196 6.39 8.74 -34.79
C ALA A 196 5.66 7.68 -35.63
N PRO A 197 4.69 6.91 -35.08
CA PRO A 197 3.81 6.08 -35.90
C PRO A 197 2.91 6.97 -36.78
N PRO A 198 2.49 6.50 -37.96
CA PRO A 198 1.76 7.33 -38.92
C PRO A 198 0.30 7.48 -38.46
N ALA A 199 -0.13 8.71 -38.12
CA ALA A 199 -1.45 9.27 -38.49
C ALA A 199 -1.88 10.48 -37.62
N ALA A 200 -2.22 11.60 -38.29
CA ALA A 200 -3.50 12.35 -38.20
C ALA A 200 -3.30 13.80 -38.70
N PRO A 201 -4.28 14.41 -39.38
CA PRO A 201 -4.18 15.80 -39.86
C PRO A 201 -3.95 16.77 -38.70
N ALA A 202 -3.06 17.75 -38.89
CA ALA A 202 -2.62 18.68 -37.86
C ALA A 202 -3.81 19.44 -37.23
N ALA A 203 -4.10 19.13 -35.97
CA ALA A 203 -5.02 19.92 -35.15
C ALA A 203 -4.41 21.33 -34.90
N PRO A 204 -5.23 22.38 -34.73
CA PRO A 204 -4.71 23.74 -34.48
C PRO A 204 -3.84 23.78 -33.22
N ALA A 205 -2.72 24.52 -33.24
CA ALA A 205 -1.68 24.52 -32.20
C ALA A 205 -2.18 24.63 -30.75
N VAL A 206 -3.25 25.40 -30.50
CA VAL A 206 -3.89 25.51 -29.17
C VAL A 206 -4.47 24.18 -28.68
N HIS A 207 -5.03 23.34 -29.55
CA HIS A 207 -5.52 22.01 -29.19
C HIS A 207 -4.38 21.08 -28.78
N THR A 208 -3.24 21.14 -29.47
CA THR A 208 -2.05 20.31 -29.17
C THR A 208 -1.44 20.67 -27.82
N ARG A 209 -1.28 21.97 -27.51
CA ARG A 209 -0.75 22.46 -26.23
C ARG A 209 -1.61 22.03 -25.04
N LEU A 210 -2.93 22.03 -25.25
CA LEU A 210 -3.89 21.68 -24.23
C LEU A 210 -4.05 20.16 -24.04
N ALA A 211 -3.90 19.38 -25.11
CA ALA A 211 -3.84 17.93 -25.04
C ALA A 211 -2.65 17.47 -24.19
N LEU A 212 -1.47 18.09 -24.37
CA LEU A 212 -0.26 17.77 -23.62
C LEU A 212 -0.45 17.87 -22.09
N ALA A 213 -1.09 18.95 -21.60
CA ALA A 213 -1.34 19.11 -20.16
C ALA A 213 -2.31 18.04 -19.61
N GLY A 214 -3.30 17.63 -20.40
CA GLY A 214 -4.20 16.52 -20.07
C GLY A 214 -3.45 15.18 -20.01
N GLU A 215 -2.61 14.90 -21.00
CA GLU A 215 -1.78 13.69 -21.05
C GLU A 215 -0.82 13.61 -19.85
N ILE A 216 -0.17 14.71 -19.48
CA ILE A 216 0.70 14.79 -18.30
C ILE A 216 -0.07 14.40 -17.03
N SER A 217 -1.29 14.93 -16.84
CA SER A 217 -2.12 14.58 -15.68
C SER A 217 -2.55 13.11 -15.67
N GLU A 218 -2.96 12.54 -16.81
CA GLU A 218 -3.32 11.12 -16.93
C GLU A 218 -2.13 10.19 -16.64
N MET A 219 -0.95 10.51 -17.17
CA MET A 219 0.26 9.72 -16.95
C MET A 219 0.59 9.60 -15.46
N ARG A 220 0.31 10.65 -14.68
CA ARG A 220 0.53 10.67 -13.22
C ARG A 220 -0.33 9.66 -12.49
N VAL A 221 -1.60 9.52 -12.89
CA VAL A 221 -2.49 8.50 -12.31
C VAL A 221 -1.98 7.12 -12.69
N MET A 222 -1.57 6.94 -13.95
CA MET A 222 -1.07 5.66 -14.44
C MET A 222 0.25 5.23 -13.78
N SER A 223 1.14 6.18 -13.44
CA SER A 223 2.41 5.90 -12.77
C SER A 223 2.23 5.38 -11.34
N THR A 224 1.10 5.67 -10.67
CA THR A 224 0.81 5.12 -9.34
C THR A 224 0.70 3.59 -9.32
N HIS A 225 0.46 2.96 -10.47
CA HIS A 225 0.40 1.50 -10.62
C HIS A 225 1.77 0.86 -10.88
N LEU A 226 2.80 1.66 -11.20
CA LEU A 226 4.12 1.17 -11.61
C LEU A 226 4.87 0.36 -10.53
N PRO A 227 4.79 0.68 -9.22
CA PRO A 227 5.40 -0.15 -8.17
C PRO A 227 4.84 -1.57 -8.10
N PHE A 228 3.63 -1.79 -8.62
CA PHE A 228 2.94 -3.08 -8.64
C PHE A 228 3.08 -3.80 -9.98
N ASP A 229 3.84 -3.26 -10.93
CA ASP A 229 4.01 -3.83 -12.26
C ASP A 229 4.93 -5.07 -12.24
N THR A 230 4.74 -5.95 -13.23
CA THR A 230 5.58 -7.15 -13.42
C THR A 230 6.80 -6.89 -14.28
N SER A 231 6.89 -5.72 -14.92
CA SER A 231 8.00 -5.32 -15.79
C SER A 231 9.23 -4.85 -15.01
N HIS A 232 10.40 -4.84 -15.66
CA HIS A 232 11.65 -4.28 -15.11
C HIS A 232 11.53 -2.80 -14.70
N LEU A 233 10.50 -2.10 -15.20
CA LEU A 233 10.23 -0.67 -14.96
C LEU A 233 9.72 -0.36 -13.56
N ARG A 234 9.39 -1.36 -12.74
CA ARG A 234 9.10 -1.14 -11.31
C ARG A 234 10.25 -0.43 -10.57
N TRP A 235 11.49 -0.70 -10.99
CA TRP A 235 12.70 -0.14 -10.40
C TRP A 235 13.06 1.26 -10.95
N THR A 236 12.47 1.66 -12.09
CA THR A 236 12.63 3.00 -12.67
C THR A 236 11.51 3.96 -12.25
N ALA A 237 10.63 3.56 -11.31
CA ALA A 237 9.47 4.35 -10.93
C ALA A 237 9.84 5.76 -10.44
N GLY A 238 10.94 5.89 -9.70
CA GLY A 238 11.48 7.19 -9.28
C GLY A 238 11.89 8.08 -10.46
N MET A 239 12.54 7.52 -11.48
CA MET A 239 12.99 8.25 -12.68
C MET A 239 11.81 8.68 -13.54
N VAL A 240 10.79 7.82 -13.68
CA VAL A 240 9.56 8.14 -14.41
C VAL A 240 8.78 9.26 -13.72
N HIS A 241 8.72 9.26 -12.39
CA HIS A 241 8.16 10.39 -11.65
C HIS A 241 8.98 11.67 -11.84
N GLY A 242 10.32 11.57 -11.83
CA GLY A 242 11.20 12.70 -12.13
C GLY A 242 10.95 13.30 -13.53
N LEU A 243 10.85 12.45 -14.56
CA LEU A 243 10.52 12.87 -15.92
C LEU A 243 9.15 13.57 -15.99
N HIS A 244 8.15 13.02 -15.30
CA HIS A 244 6.83 13.64 -15.21
C HIS A 244 6.88 15.02 -14.52
N ASP A 245 7.65 15.16 -13.45
CA ASP A 245 7.82 16.44 -12.75
C ASP A 245 8.53 17.48 -13.64
N ARG A 246 9.52 17.07 -14.45
CA ARG A 246 10.16 17.97 -15.43
C ARG A 246 9.21 18.41 -16.53
N LEU A 247 8.44 17.48 -17.11
CA LEU A 247 7.39 17.81 -18.09
C LEU A 247 6.35 18.79 -17.51
N THR A 248 6.01 18.63 -16.22
CA THR A 248 5.09 19.52 -15.50
C THR A 248 5.66 20.95 -15.40
N VAL A 249 6.97 21.11 -15.19
CA VAL A 249 7.64 22.43 -15.12
C VAL A 249 7.88 23.04 -16.50
N MET A 250 8.09 22.23 -17.54
CA MET A 250 8.31 22.70 -18.91
C MET A 250 7.10 23.46 -19.47
N VAL A 251 5.87 23.00 -19.20
CA VAL A 251 4.65 23.63 -19.74
C VAL A 251 4.55 25.12 -19.35
N PRO A 252 4.68 25.52 -18.07
CA PRO A 252 4.72 26.93 -17.71
C PRO A 252 5.91 27.73 -18.25
N LEU A 253 7.09 27.12 -18.38
CA LEU A 253 8.28 27.78 -18.92
C LEU A 253 8.09 28.12 -20.40
N LEU A 254 7.55 27.19 -21.19
CA LEU A 254 7.22 27.39 -22.60
C LEU A 254 6.23 28.55 -22.80
N LEU A 255 5.19 28.61 -21.97
CA LEU A 255 4.23 29.72 -21.99
C LEU A 255 4.89 31.06 -21.64
N ALA A 256 5.80 31.08 -20.66
CA ALA A 256 6.51 32.30 -20.27
C ALA A 256 7.43 32.80 -21.39
N VAL A 257 8.14 31.89 -22.08
CA VAL A 257 8.97 32.22 -23.24
C VAL A 257 8.12 32.76 -24.39
N GLU A 258 6.99 32.10 -24.70
CA GLU A 258 6.06 32.54 -25.74
C GLU A 258 5.54 33.96 -25.50
N ASP A 259 5.17 34.30 -24.26
CA ASP A 259 4.71 35.64 -23.89
C ASP A 259 5.79 36.70 -24.06
N ARG A 260 7.03 36.41 -23.64
CA ARG A 260 8.13 37.37 -23.74
C ARG A 260 8.50 37.62 -25.21
N LEU A 261 8.58 36.57 -26.02
CA LEU A 261 8.84 36.70 -27.46
C LEU A 261 7.72 37.49 -28.17
N THR A 262 6.46 37.23 -27.83
CA THR A 262 5.33 37.97 -28.38
C THR A 262 5.38 39.45 -27.98
N ALA A 263 5.59 39.75 -26.69
CA ALA A 263 5.70 41.12 -26.22
C ALA A 263 6.89 41.87 -26.84
N LEU A 264 8.05 41.21 -27.04
CA LEU A 264 9.21 41.82 -27.69
C LEU A 264 8.95 42.11 -29.18
N ARG A 265 8.25 41.22 -29.89
CA ARG A 265 7.85 41.44 -31.28
C ARG A 265 6.89 42.62 -31.44
N GLU A 266 6.07 42.91 -30.43
CA GLU A 266 5.14 44.04 -30.45
C GLU A 266 5.81 45.37 -30.07
N VAL A 267 6.71 45.36 -29.08
CA VAL A 267 7.29 46.58 -28.51
C VAL A 267 8.57 47.03 -29.21
N ASP A 268 9.45 46.09 -29.59
CA ASP A 268 10.80 46.36 -30.09
C ASP A 268 11.31 45.20 -30.96
N PRO A 269 10.82 45.06 -32.21
CA PRO A 269 11.12 43.93 -33.09
C PRO A 269 12.62 43.79 -33.40
N ASP A 270 13.33 44.91 -33.58
CA ASP A 270 14.74 44.94 -33.96
C ASP A 270 15.64 44.39 -32.84
N SER A 271 15.21 44.52 -31.57
CA SER A 271 15.93 43.99 -30.42
C SER A 271 16.06 42.46 -30.39
N LEU A 272 15.26 41.73 -31.18
CA LEU A 272 15.31 40.27 -31.31
C LEU A 272 16.33 39.79 -32.33
N ALA A 273 16.80 40.65 -33.24
CA ALA A 273 17.74 40.25 -34.30
C ALA A 273 19.02 39.54 -33.76
N PRO A 274 19.67 40.01 -32.67
CA PRO A 274 20.83 39.31 -32.08
C PRO A 274 20.49 37.96 -31.43
N TRP A 275 19.23 37.74 -31.07
CA TRP A 275 18.74 36.52 -30.42
C TRP A 275 18.35 35.44 -31.43
N THR A 276 18.04 35.82 -32.68
CA THR A 276 17.55 34.88 -33.72
C THR A 276 18.44 33.67 -33.91
N ALA A 277 19.76 33.86 -34.01
CA ALA A 277 20.72 32.78 -34.17
C ALA A 277 20.73 31.83 -32.95
N LEU A 278 20.67 32.38 -31.73
CA LEU A 278 20.62 31.57 -30.51
C LEU A 278 19.28 30.82 -30.38
N LEU A 279 18.16 31.47 -30.70
CA LEU A 279 16.84 30.84 -30.68
C LEU A 279 16.76 29.68 -31.69
N ASP A 280 17.36 29.85 -32.86
CA ASP A 280 17.49 28.80 -33.89
C ASP A 280 18.38 27.65 -33.41
N ASP A 281 19.51 27.94 -32.77
CA ASP A 281 20.42 26.94 -32.20
C ASP A 281 19.76 26.14 -31.06
N ILE A 282 18.99 26.80 -30.19
CA ILE A 282 18.20 26.14 -29.14
C ILE A 282 17.13 25.25 -29.79
N ALA A 283 16.40 25.76 -30.80
CA ALA A 283 15.38 24.98 -31.50
C ALA A 283 15.98 23.74 -32.18
N ALA A 284 17.16 23.85 -32.77
CA ALA A 284 17.87 22.74 -33.40
C ALA A 284 18.35 21.69 -32.37
N TRP A 285 18.89 22.13 -31.24
CA TRP A 285 19.31 21.24 -30.14
C TRP A 285 18.12 20.44 -29.58
N VAL A 286 17.00 21.10 -29.36
CA VAL A 286 15.75 20.47 -28.92
C VAL A 286 15.26 19.44 -29.94
N ALA A 287 15.26 19.80 -31.23
CA ALA A 287 14.81 18.92 -32.30
C ALA A 287 15.68 17.65 -32.44
N ALA A 288 16.95 17.72 -32.04
CA ALA A 288 17.84 16.56 -31.99
C ALA A 288 17.46 15.55 -30.88
N GLY A 289 16.72 15.99 -29.86
CA GLY A 289 16.17 15.12 -28.82
C GLY A 289 17.22 14.24 -28.13
N GLY A 290 16.97 12.92 -28.06
CA GLY A 290 17.88 11.96 -27.44
C GLY A 290 19.23 11.77 -28.15
N ASN A 291 19.41 12.33 -29.34
CA ASN A 291 20.68 12.35 -30.08
C ASN A 291 21.46 13.66 -29.87
N ALA A 292 20.96 14.57 -29.03
CA ALA A 292 21.64 15.82 -28.75
C ALA A 292 22.92 15.58 -27.94
N ASP A 293 24.01 16.26 -28.32
CA ASP A 293 25.26 16.24 -27.57
C ASP A 293 25.06 16.88 -26.18
N PRO A 294 25.37 16.19 -25.07
CA PRO A 294 25.29 16.75 -23.72
C PRO A 294 26.10 18.04 -23.57
N ALA A 295 27.24 18.17 -24.27
CA ALA A 295 28.08 19.36 -24.21
C ALA A 295 27.41 20.59 -24.86
N ARG A 296 26.43 20.38 -25.74
CA ARG A 296 25.76 21.48 -26.45
C ARG A 296 24.86 22.31 -25.54
N ALA A 297 24.23 21.71 -24.53
CA ALA A 297 23.42 22.44 -23.55
C ALA A 297 24.24 23.49 -22.79
N ALA A 298 25.45 23.13 -22.35
CA ALA A 298 26.39 24.05 -21.70
C ALA A 298 26.84 25.18 -22.65
N GLN A 299 27.08 24.88 -23.93
CA GLN A 299 27.43 25.88 -24.94
C GLN A 299 26.29 26.88 -25.18
N LEU A 300 25.05 26.41 -25.25
CA LEU A 300 23.86 27.27 -25.41
C LEU A 300 23.68 28.19 -24.20
N ARG A 301 23.86 27.67 -22.98
CA ARG A 301 23.81 28.47 -21.74
C ARG A 301 24.94 29.51 -21.70
N ALA A 302 26.15 29.17 -22.16
CA ALA A 302 27.25 30.12 -22.27
C ALA A 302 26.97 31.23 -23.30
N ALA A 303 26.41 30.90 -24.46
CA ALA A 303 26.00 31.88 -25.47
C ALA A 303 24.86 32.78 -24.96
N LEU A 304 23.92 32.21 -24.21
CA LEU A 304 22.83 32.94 -23.56
C LEU A 304 23.36 33.93 -22.52
N ALA A 305 24.38 33.55 -21.74
CA ALA A 305 25.03 34.41 -20.76
C ALA A 305 25.78 35.59 -21.43
N GLN A 306 26.36 35.39 -22.63
CA GLN A 306 27.00 36.47 -23.39
C GLN A 306 26.00 37.48 -23.95
N LEU A 307 24.81 37.02 -24.34
CA LEU A 307 23.71 37.85 -24.83
C LEU A 307 22.89 38.50 -23.71
N GLN A 308 23.10 38.10 -22.46
CA GLN A 308 22.38 38.62 -21.31
C GLN A 308 22.78 40.09 -21.08
N PRO A 309 21.85 41.05 -21.25
CA PRO A 309 22.18 42.46 -21.10
C PRO A 309 22.50 42.78 -19.63
N SER A 310 23.60 43.49 -19.38
CA SER A 310 23.82 44.15 -18.10
C SER A 310 22.75 45.21 -17.92
N LEU A 311 21.93 45.16 -16.86
CA LEU A 311 20.86 46.15 -16.66
C LEU A 311 21.44 47.49 -16.17
N PRO A 312 21.34 48.58 -16.95
CA PRO A 312 21.62 49.92 -16.45
C PRO A 312 20.48 50.39 -15.50
N ALA A 313 20.76 51.41 -14.68
CA ALA A 313 19.80 51.94 -13.70
C ALA A 313 18.51 52.50 -14.33
N ASN A 314 18.54 52.83 -15.61
CA ASN A 314 17.43 53.38 -16.41
C ASN A 314 16.92 52.40 -17.49
N ALA A 315 17.05 51.08 -17.25
CA ALA A 315 16.73 50.08 -18.25
C ALA A 315 15.31 50.24 -18.84
N SER A 316 15.21 50.17 -20.17
CA SER A 316 13.96 50.23 -20.92
C SER A 316 13.11 48.98 -20.69
N TRP A 317 11.81 49.07 -21.02
CA TRP A 317 10.92 47.89 -20.94
C TRP A 317 11.39 46.74 -21.84
N SER A 318 11.94 47.03 -23.02
CA SER A 318 12.51 46.00 -23.91
C SER A 318 13.78 45.35 -23.35
N GLU A 319 14.61 46.08 -22.60
CA GLU A 319 15.77 45.52 -21.88
C GLU A 319 15.35 44.58 -20.73
N ILE A 320 14.32 44.95 -19.97
CA ILE A 320 13.76 44.09 -18.91
C ILE A 320 13.14 42.82 -19.50
N LEU A 321 12.42 42.94 -20.62
CA LEU A 321 11.84 41.79 -21.33
C LEU A 321 12.92 40.84 -21.86
N ARG A 322 14.03 41.37 -22.40
CA ARG A 322 15.17 40.56 -22.86
C ARG A 322 15.88 39.82 -21.73
N LEU A 323 16.11 40.48 -20.59
CA LEU A 323 16.65 39.78 -19.41
C LEU A 323 15.72 38.65 -18.96
N ASN A 324 14.41 38.92 -18.90
CA ASN A 324 13.45 37.90 -18.48
C ASN A 324 13.40 36.74 -19.47
N LEU A 325 13.42 37.03 -20.77
CA LEU A 325 13.53 36.01 -21.82
C LEU A 325 14.79 35.15 -21.61
N ALA A 326 15.95 35.78 -21.34
CA ALA A 326 17.20 35.06 -21.07
C ALA A 326 17.04 34.08 -19.89
N GLN A 327 16.51 34.55 -18.76
CA GLN A 327 16.30 33.70 -17.58
C GLN A 327 15.30 32.55 -17.83
N ARG A 328 14.26 32.79 -18.64
CA ARG A 328 13.29 31.73 -18.97
C ARG A 328 13.86 30.71 -19.96
N LEU A 329 14.66 31.16 -20.92
CA LEU A 329 15.37 30.26 -21.85
C LEU A 329 16.38 29.40 -21.10
N ASP A 330 17.12 29.96 -20.13
CA ASP A 330 18.08 29.22 -19.31
C ASP A 330 17.39 28.10 -18.52
N ALA A 331 16.34 28.44 -17.78
CA ALA A 331 15.53 27.46 -17.04
C ALA A 331 14.85 26.42 -17.95
N LEU A 332 14.51 26.80 -19.18
CA LEU A 332 13.92 25.89 -20.16
C LEU A 332 14.96 24.92 -20.73
N ILE A 333 16.18 25.39 -20.99
CA ILE A 333 17.31 24.54 -21.40
C ILE A 333 17.65 23.55 -20.29
N GLU A 334 17.74 24.01 -19.03
CA GLU A 334 17.98 23.15 -17.86
C GLU A 334 16.90 22.07 -17.72
N ALA A 335 15.61 22.44 -17.81
CA ALA A 335 14.52 21.48 -17.72
C ALA A 335 14.54 20.45 -18.86
N CYS A 336 14.99 20.83 -20.06
CA CYS A 336 15.13 19.93 -21.19
C CYS A 336 16.34 19.00 -21.06
N GLU A 337 17.48 19.52 -20.59
CA GLU A 337 18.69 18.76 -20.30
C GLU A 337 18.41 17.66 -19.27
N ASP A 338 17.83 18.04 -18.12
CA ASP A 338 17.40 17.11 -17.07
C ASP A 338 16.42 16.04 -17.61
N GLY A 339 15.47 16.45 -18.46
CA GLY A 339 14.49 15.55 -19.06
C GLY A 339 15.12 14.52 -20.01
N LEU A 340 16.06 14.96 -20.86
CA LEU A 340 16.79 14.10 -21.77
C LEU A 340 17.72 13.14 -21.02
N GLU A 341 18.42 13.62 -19.99
CA GLU A 341 19.30 12.81 -19.15
C GLU A 341 18.51 11.72 -18.41
N LEU A 342 17.40 12.06 -17.75
CA LEU A 342 16.55 11.09 -17.08
C LEU A 342 16.00 10.05 -18.05
N ARG A 343 15.64 10.46 -19.28
CA ARG A 343 15.14 9.54 -20.31
C ARG A 343 16.23 8.60 -20.83
N SER A 344 17.46 9.10 -20.96
CA SER A 344 18.64 8.31 -21.29
C SER A 344 18.93 7.28 -20.19
N ASN A 345 18.92 7.72 -18.92
CA ASN A 345 19.14 6.86 -17.75
C ASN A 345 18.09 5.75 -17.64
N VAL A 346 16.81 6.05 -17.92
CA VAL A 346 15.77 5.01 -18.01
C VAL A 346 16.10 3.99 -19.09
N GLY A 347 16.56 4.43 -20.26
CA GLY A 347 17.02 3.56 -21.35
C GLY A 347 18.21 2.68 -20.93
N ALA A 348 19.19 3.26 -20.23
CA ALA A 348 20.37 2.54 -19.75
C ALA A 348 20.03 1.47 -18.70
N VAL A 349 19.11 1.76 -17.77
CA VAL A 349 18.60 0.75 -16.81
C VAL A 349 17.82 -0.35 -17.51
N MET A 350 17.01 0.00 -18.51
CA MET A 350 16.31 -1.01 -19.32
C MET A 350 17.27 -1.91 -20.10
N ALA A 351 18.44 -1.39 -20.51
CA ALA A 351 19.49 -2.17 -21.16
C ALA A 351 20.35 -3.00 -20.16
N GLY A 352 20.01 -3.01 -18.86
CA GLY A 352 20.70 -3.79 -17.84
C GLY A 352 21.83 -3.04 -17.11
N GLY A 353 21.99 -1.74 -17.34
CA GLY A 353 22.97 -0.89 -16.65
C GLY A 353 22.53 -0.48 -15.23
N ALA A 354 23.52 -0.21 -14.38
CA ALA A 354 23.28 0.41 -13.07
C ALA A 354 23.31 1.94 -13.22
N ALA A 355 22.14 2.59 -13.27
CA ALA A 355 22.07 4.05 -13.21
C ALA A 355 21.84 4.49 -11.75
N GLN A 356 22.70 5.36 -11.24
CA GLN A 356 22.51 6.02 -9.96
C GLN A 356 21.48 7.14 -10.15
N TYR A 357 20.30 6.98 -9.56
CA TYR A 357 19.30 8.04 -9.49
C TYR A 357 18.78 8.13 -8.06
N THR A 358 19.08 9.25 -7.41
CA THR A 358 18.48 9.62 -6.13
C THR A 358 17.14 10.30 -6.41
N PRO A 359 16.00 9.69 -6.07
CA PRO A 359 14.70 10.31 -6.30
C PRO A 359 14.57 11.59 -5.47
N HIS A 360 14.37 12.73 -6.14
CA HIS A 360 13.81 13.90 -5.48
C HIS A 360 12.32 13.64 -5.24
N VAL A 361 11.99 13.14 -4.04
CA VAL A 361 10.60 12.95 -3.62
C VAL A 361 9.98 14.31 -3.33
N THR A 362 9.39 14.94 -4.34
CA THR A 362 8.52 16.08 -4.09
C THR A 362 7.16 15.55 -3.59
N PRO A 363 6.65 15.97 -2.43
CA PRO A 363 5.33 15.57 -1.97
C PRO A 363 4.28 16.14 -2.92
N SER A 364 3.78 15.25 -3.77
CA SER A 364 2.62 15.39 -4.63
C SER A 364 1.40 15.96 -3.88
N VAL A 365 0.91 17.13 -4.30
CA VAL A 365 -0.39 17.66 -3.85
C VAL A 365 -1.37 17.59 -5.02
N LEU A 366 -2.10 16.48 -5.13
CA LEU A 366 -3.23 16.35 -6.05
C LEU A 366 -4.37 17.27 -5.60
N HIS A 367 -5.06 17.91 -6.56
CA HIS A 367 -6.22 18.73 -6.23
C HIS A 367 -7.37 17.88 -5.64
N ARG A 368 -7.82 18.24 -4.44
CA ARG A 368 -8.98 17.63 -3.77
C ARG A 368 -10.24 18.46 -3.98
N ASP A 369 -11.21 17.93 -4.73
CA ASP A 369 -12.50 18.58 -4.98
C ASP A 369 -13.56 18.14 -3.96
N HIS A 370 -13.53 18.78 -2.79
CA HIS A 370 -14.52 18.53 -1.73
C HIS A 370 -15.96 18.83 -2.17
N GLY A 371 -16.16 19.75 -3.13
CA GLY A 371 -17.49 20.13 -3.60
C GLY A 371 -18.16 19.03 -4.40
N MET A 372 -17.43 18.44 -5.34
CA MET A 372 -17.91 17.30 -6.14
C MET A 372 -18.03 16.03 -5.30
N ALA A 373 -17.10 15.80 -4.38
CA ALA A 373 -17.18 14.68 -3.45
C ALA A 373 -18.45 14.77 -2.59
N LEU A 374 -18.74 15.93 -2.01
CA LEU A 374 -19.93 16.14 -1.17
C LEU A 374 -21.23 15.96 -1.96
N ARG A 375 -21.32 16.50 -3.18
CA ARG A 375 -22.52 16.34 -4.02
C ARG A 375 -22.74 14.89 -4.44
N SER A 376 -21.67 14.14 -4.70
CA SER A 376 -21.77 12.71 -5.06
C SER A 376 -22.18 11.87 -3.86
N ALA A 377 -21.62 12.15 -2.68
CA ALA A 377 -22.03 11.52 -1.43
C ALA A 377 -23.50 11.82 -1.08
N LEU A 378 -23.93 13.08 -1.24
CA LEU A 378 -25.31 13.48 -1.02
C LEU A 378 -26.27 12.81 -2.01
N ALA A 379 -25.91 12.77 -3.30
CA ALA A 379 -26.70 12.08 -4.32
C ALA A 379 -26.88 10.60 -4.00
N ALA A 380 -25.80 9.90 -3.62
CA ALA A 380 -25.86 8.49 -3.22
C ALA A 380 -26.74 8.29 -1.99
N THR A 381 -26.55 9.11 -0.95
CA THR A 381 -27.31 9.04 0.31
C THR A 381 -28.80 9.27 0.06
N LEU A 382 -29.16 10.31 -0.69
CA LEU A 382 -30.55 10.64 -1.02
C LEU A 382 -31.19 9.55 -1.88
N THR A 383 -30.44 8.98 -2.83
CA THR A 383 -30.93 7.87 -3.67
C THR A 383 -31.28 6.65 -2.83
N ILE A 384 -30.37 6.23 -1.96
CA ILE A 384 -30.59 5.08 -1.07
C ILE A 384 -31.77 5.33 -0.15
N LEU A 385 -31.84 6.50 0.50
CA LEU A 385 -32.93 6.86 1.40
C LEU A 385 -34.29 6.88 0.71
N LEU A 386 -34.40 7.44 -0.49
CA LEU A 386 -35.66 7.46 -1.24
C LEU A 386 -36.09 6.06 -1.68
N CYS A 387 -35.15 5.21 -2.10
CA CYS A 387 -35.44 3.80 -2.39
C CYS A 387 -35.89 3.04 -1.14
N CYS A 388 -35.22 3.23 0.00
CA CYS A 388 -35.60 2.62 1.28
C CYS A 388 -36.98 3.10 1.75
N ALA A 389 -37.25 4.41 1.68
CA ALA A 389 -38.54 4.97 2.05
C ALA A 389 -39.67 4.38 1.19
N PHE A 390 -39.47 4.29 -0.13
CA PHE A 390 -40.42 3.65 -1.03
C PHE A 390 -40.63 2.17 -0.68
N TRP A 391 -39.54 1.42 -0.45
CA TRP A 391 -39.60 0.01 -0.09
C TRP A 391 -40.37 -0.23 1.23
N ILE A 392 -40.08 0.55 2.27
CA ILE A 392 -40.73 0.46 3.58
C ILE A 392 -42.21 0.84 3.48
N LEU A 393 -42.55 1.95 2.80
CA LEU A 393 -43.94 2.43 2.67
C LEU A 393 -44.83 1.48 1.85
N THR A 394 -44.28 0.86 0.82
CA THR A 394 -45.02 -0.06 -0.05
C THR A 394 -45.01 -1.51 0.43
N ALA A 395 -44.20 -1.82 1.44
CA ALA A 395 -43.90 -3.18 1.87
C ALA A 395 -43.53 -4.11 0.69
N TRP A 396 -42.81 -3.57 -0.31
CA TRP A 396 -42.54 -4.27 -1.57
C TRP A 396 -41.71 -5.54 -1.33
N PRO A 397 -42.23 -6.73 -1.69
CA PRO A 397 -41.44 -7.97 -1.67
C PRO A 397 -40.13 -7.80 -2.46
N SER A 398 -39.02 -8.34 -1.97
CA SER A 398 -37.69 -8.20 -2.60
C SER A 398 -37.23 -6.77 -2.91
N GLY A 399 -37.87 -5.74 -2.31
CA GLY A 399 -37.55 -4.33 -2.55
C GLY A 399 -36.13 -3.93 -2.11
N ALA A 400 -35.47 -4.75 -1.27
CA ALA A 400 -34.08 -4.60 -0.87
C ALA A 400 -33.09 -4.45 -2.05
N ALA A 401 -33.41 -5.04 -3.21
CA ALA A 401 -32.55 -4.97 -4.39
C ALA A 401 -32.47 -3.55 -4.98
N ALA A 402 -33.47 -2.70 -4.77
CA ALA A 402 -33.49 -1.32 -5.26
C ALA A 402 -32.42 -0.43 -4.58
N PRO A 403 -32.41 -0.22 -3.24
CA PRO A 403 -31.39 0.59 -2.57
C PRO A 403 -29.99 -0.03 -2.68
N MET A 404 -29.89 -1.36 -2.70
CA MET A 404 -28.63 -2.07 -2.96
C MET A 404 -28.02 -1.62 -4.29
N MET A 405 -28.79 -1.73 -5.36
CA MET A 405 -28.28 -1.49 -6.69
C MET A 405 -28.08 0.01 -6.99
N ALA A 406 -28.92 0.86 -6.42
CA ALA A 406 -28.73 2.30 -6.41
C ALA A 406 -27.37 2.69 -5.78
N GLY A 407 -27.06 2.15 -4.60
CA GLY A 407 -25.78 2.41 -3.92
C GLY A 407 -24.57 1.95 -4.74
N VAL A 408 -24.64 0.77 -5.36
CA VAL A 408 -23.58 0.25 -6.23
C VAL A 408 -23.35 1.19 -7.41
N LEU A 409 -24.38 1.58 -8.17
CA LEU A 409 -24.21 2.46 -9.33
C LEU A 409 -23.69 3.85 -8.97
N CYS A 410 -24.17 4.43 -7.87
CA CYS A 410 -23.69 5.71 -7.39
C CYS A 410 -22.20 5.66 -7.03
N CYS A 411 -21.70 4.55 -6.48
CA CYS A 411 -20.27 4.36 -6.20
C CYS A 411 -19.45 4.09 -7.47
N PHE A 412 -19.95 3.21 -8.35
CA PHE A 412 -19.21 2.72 -9.52
C PHE A 412 -18.91 3.81 -10.55
N PHE A 413 -19.85 4.75 -10.71
CA PHE A 413 -19.74 5.85 -11.68
C PHE A 413 -19.35 7.20 -11.05
N ALA A 414 -19.07 7.23 -9.75
CA ALA A 414 -18.84 8.46 -9.01
C ALA A 414 -17.68 9.31 -9.54
N THR A 415 -16.64 8.65 -10.04
CA THR A 415 -15.42 9.29 -10.54
C THR A 415 -15.62 10.00 -11.88
N GLN A 416 -16.73 9.73 -12.58
CA GLN A 416 -17.06 10.43 -13.82
C GLN A 416 -17.62 11.81 -13.54
N ASP A 417 -17.29 12.81 -14.36
CA ASP A 417 -17.79 14.18 -14.17
C ASP A 417 -19.31 14.28 -14.28
N ASN A 418 -19.87 13.63 -15.31
CA ASN A 418 -21.30 13.42 -15.48
C ASN A 418 -21.61 11.91 -15.49
N PRO A 419 -22.03 11.33 -14.35
CA PRO A 419 -22.28 9.89 -14.23
C PRO A 419 -23.61 9.46 -14.86
N THR A 420 -24.56 10.38 -15.07
CA THR A 420 -25.93 10.02 -15.50
C THR A 420 -25.97 9.29 -16.85
N PRO A 421 -25.26 9.74 -17.92
CA PRO A 421 -25.24 9.01 -19.18
C PRO A 421 -24.66 7.60 -19.05
N ALA A 422 -23.65 7.40 -18.20
CA ALA A 422 -23.07 6.09 -17.97
C ALA A 422 -24.02 5.16 -17.19
N ILE A 423 -24.75 5.68 -16.19
CA ILE A 423 -25.78 4.93 -15.48
C ILE A 423 -26.91 4.52 -16.44
N LEU A 424 -27.38 5.43 -17.30
CA LEU A 424 -28.39 5.12 -18.32
C LEU A 424 -27.90 4.12 -19.37
N ALA A 425 -26.64 4.24 -19.79
CA ALA A 425 -26.02 3.26 -20.68
C ALA A 425 -25.92 1.87 -20.00
N PHE A 426 -25.53 1.83 -18.72
CA PHE A 426 -25.49 0.60 -17.93
C PHE A 426 -26.88 -0.04 -17.86
N LEU A 427 -27.90 0.74 -17.47
CA LEU A 427 -29.31 0.31 -17.46
C LEU A 427 -29.74 -0.29 -18.81
N LYS A 428 -29.48 0.42 -19.91
CA LYS A 428 -29.82 -0.05 -21.26
C LYS A 428 -29.22 -1.42 -21.58
N TRP A 429 -27.92 -1.59 -21.31
CA TRP A 429 -27.22 -2.84 -21.62
C TRP A 429 -27.58 -3.99 -20.68
N THR A 430 -27.91 -3.70 -19.41
CA THR A 430 -28.47 -4.69 -18.49
C THR A 430 -29.86 -5.15 -18.96
N VAL A 431 -30.74 -4.26 -19.41
CA VAL A 431 -32.04 -4.64 -19.98
C VAL A 431 -31.87 -5.51 -21.24
N ILE A 432 -30.94 -5.15 -22.13
CA ILE A 432 -30.62 -5.95 -23.33
C ILE A 432 -30.10 -7.35 -22.97
N SER A 433 -29.44 -7.50 -21.82
CA SER A 433 -28.92 -8.80 -21.37
C SER A 433 -30.00 -9.76 -20.85
N MET A 434 -31.15 -9.24 -20.38
CA MET A 434 -32.19 -10.03 -19.73
C MET A 434 -32.79 -11.14 -20.60
N PRO A 435 -33.16 -10.91 -21.88
CA PRO A 435 -33.70 -11.97 -22.73
C PRO A 435 -32.69 -13.10 -22.96
N ILE A 436 -31.40 -12.78 -23.07
CA ILE A 436 -30.33 -13.76 -23.25
C ILE A 436 -30.19 -14.59 -21.98
N ALA A 437 -30.14 -13.94 -20.81
CA ALA A 437 -30.02 -14.65 -19.55
C ALA A 437 -31.25 -15.52 -19.25
N ALA A 438 -32.46 -15.05 -19.58
CA ALA A 438 -33.69 -15.85 -19.51
C ALA A 438 -33.63 -17.09 -20.43
N ALA A 439 -33.14 -16.94 -21.67
CA ALA A 439 -32.94 -18.08 -22.56
C ALA A 439 -31.94 -19.11 -21.99
N TYR A 440 -30.87 -18.64 -21.34
CA TYR A 440 -29.93 -19.53 -20.67
C TYR A 440 -30.58 -20.29 -19.51
N ILE A 441 -31.36 -19.61 -18.66
CA ILE A 441 -32.04 -20.24 -17.52
C ILE A 441 -33.11 -21.25 -17.98
N LEU A 442 -33.86 -20.94 -19.02
CA LEU A 442 -35.00 -21.76 -19.46
C LEU A 442 -34.59 -22.94 -20.36
N PHE A 443 -33.60 -22.78 -21.22
CA PHE A 443 -33.29 -23.77 -22.26
C PHE A 443 -31.93 -24.42 -22.10
N VAL A 444 -30.98 -23.74 -21.46
CA VAL A 444 -29.57 -24.14 -21.49
C VAL A 444 -29.14 -24.76 -20.16
N LEU A 445 -29.31 -24.04 -19.04
CA LEU A 445 -28.95 -24.51 -17.71
C LEU A 445 -29.62 -25.84 -17.30
N PRO A 446 -30.89 -26.13 -17.65
CA PRO A 446 -31.50 -27.42 -17.34
C PRO A 446 -30.81 -28.61 -18.02
N ALA A 447 -30.05 -28.37 -19.09
CA ALA A 447 -29.27 -29.40 -19.78
C ALA A 447 -27.84 -29.53 -19.26
N VAL A 448 -27.39 -28.66 -18.36
CA VAL A 448 -26.03 -28.63 -17.82
C VAL A 448 -25.94 -29.48 -16.56
N HIS A 449 -25.13 -30.55 -16.62
CA HIS A 449 -24.99 -31.51 -15.51
C HIS A 449 -23.56 -31.62 -14.98
N SER A 450 -22.60 -30.92 -15.60
CA SER A 450 -21.20 -30.91 -15.17
C SER A 450 -20.60 -29.51 -15.27
N TYR A 451 -19.53 -29.27 -14.52
CA TYR A 451 -18.82 -28.00 -14.54
C TYR A 451 -18.21 -27.72 -15.92
N GLU A 452 -17.65 -28.72 -16.60
CA GLU A 452 -17.06 -28.60 -17.94
C GLU A 452 -18.11 -28.18 -18.97
N MET A 453 -19.32 -28.76 -18.87
CA MET A 453 -20.43 -28.40 -19.74
C MET A 453 -20.88 -26.95 -19.48
N LEU A 454 -20.92 -26.51 -18.22
CA LEU A 454 -21.22 -25.12 -17.86
C LEU A 454 -20.21 -24.16 -18.51
N VAL A 455 -18.90 -24.45 -18.38
CA VAL A 455 -17.82 -23.65 -18.96
C VAL A 455 -17.97 -23.53 -20.47
N LEU A 456 -18.20 -24.64 -21.18
CA LEU A 456 -18.34 -24.64 -22.64
C LEU A 456 -19.55 -23.82 -23.11
N VAL A 457 -20.66 -23.93 -22.38
CA VAL A 457 -21.92 -23.27 -22.71
C VAL A 457 -21.85 -21.76 -22.53
N ILE A 458 -21.23 -21.27 -21.44
CA ILE A 458 -21.16 -19.83 -21.17
C ILE A 458 -20.01 -19.14 -21.91
N ALA A 459 -19.01 -19.89 -22.40
CA ALA A 459 -17.84 -19.36 -23.10
C ALA A 459 -18.17 -18.37 -24.24
N PRO A 460 -19.10 -18.63 -25.17
CA PRO A 460 -19.34 -17.74 -26.31
C PRO A 460 -19.76 -16.33 -25.87
N VAL A 461 -20.67 -16.24 -24.90
CA VAL A 461 -21.20 -14.97 -24.40
C VAL A 461 -20.12 -14.19 -23.64
N PHE A 462 -19.41 -14.86 -22.73
CA PHE A 462 -18.43 -14.23 -21.87
C PHE A 462 -17.12 -13.87 -22.61
N LEU A 463 -16.73 -14.65 -23.63
CA LEU A 463 -15.59 -14.33 -24.50
C LEU A 463 -15.90 -13.20 -25.47
N ILE A 464 -17.08 -13.18 -26.09
CA ILE A 464 -17.47 -12.08 -26.98
C ILE A 464 -17.62 -10.78 -26.17
N GLY A 465 -18.33 -10.83 -25.04
CA GLY A 465 -18.48 -9.66 -24.17
C GLY A 465 -17.13 -9.15 -23.64
N GLY A 466 -16.26 -10.05 -23.18
CA GLY A 466 -14.94 -9.70 -22.67
C GLY A 466 -14.03 -9.04 -23.71
N ALA A 467 -14.18 -9.36 -25.00
CA ALA A 467 -13.35 -8.79 -26.07
C ALA A 467 -13.64 -7.30 -26.33
N TYR A 468 -14.82 -6.80 -25.94
CA TYR A 468 -15.18 -5.39 -26.06
C TYR A 468 -14.88 -4.56 -24.81
N MET A 469 -14.43 -5.19 -23.73
CA MET A 469 -14.14 -4.53 -22.45
C MET A 469 -12.84 -3.67 -22.47
N PRO A 470 -11.76 -4.01 -23.20
CA PRO A 470 -10.56 -3.16 -23.29
C PRO A 470 -10.77 -1.82 -24.02
N ARG A 471 -11.83 -1.68 -24.81
CA ARG A 471 -12.09 -0.49 -25.64
C ARG A 471 -12.80 0.58 -24.81
N PRO A 472 -12.23 1.79 -24.64
CA PRO A 472 -12.86 2.84 -23.82
C PRO A 472 -14.30 3.19 -24.20
N ALA A 473 -14.63 3.16 -25.49
CA ALA A 473 -15.96 3.47 -26.00
C ALA A 473 -17.02 2.39 -25.68
N THR A 474 -16.61 1.12 -25.53
CA THR A 474 -17.53 -0.01 -25.30
C THR A 474 -17.36 -0.67 -23.94
N ALA A 475 -16.35 -0.28 -23.15
CA ALA A 475 -16.01 -0.91 -21.87
C ALA A 475 -17.18 -0.94 -20.89
N GLY A 476 -17.83 0.21 -20.68
CA GLY A 476 -18.99 0.30 -19.76
C GLY A 476 -20.18 -0.54 -20.23
N ALA A 477 -20.44 -0.56 -21.54
CA ALA A 477 -21.53 -1.34 -22.15
C ALA A 477 -21.29 -2.85 -22.02
N ALA A 478 -20.08 -3.31 -22.34
CA ALA A 478 -19.69 -4.70 -22.25
C ALA A 478 -19.74 -5.21 -20.80
N LEU A 479 -19.25 -4.40 -19.85
CA LEU A 479 -19.30 -4.73 -18.43
C LEU A 479 -20.74 -4.82 -17.91
N ALA A 480 -21.60 -3.85 -18.27
CA ALA A 480 -23.03 -3.86 -17.91
C ALA A 480 -23.77 -5.09 -18.45
N PHE A 481 -23.46 -5.48 -19.70
CA PHE A 481 -24.00 -6.67 -20.33
C PHE A 481 -23.56 -7.95 -19.61
N LEU A 482 -22.26 -8.10 -19.33
CA LEU A 482 -21.73 -9.27 -18.64
C LEU A 482 -22.23 -9.39 -17.18
N ILE A 483 -22.27 -8.28 -16.44
CA ILE A 483 -22.83 -8.25 -15.08
C ILE A 483 -24.33 -8.59 -15.13
N GLY A 484 -25.06 -8.06 -16.11
CA GLY A 484 -26.48 -8.35 -16.29
C GLY A 484 -26.74 -9.84 -16.50
N ILE A 485 -25.97 -10.51 -17.37
CA ILE A 485 -26.09 -11.95 -17.59
C ILE A 485 -25.67 -12.73 -16.34
N ALA A 486 -24.48 -12.47 -15.80
CA ALA A 486 -23.95 -13.20 -14.66
C ALA A 486 -24.80 -13.06 -13.40
N GLY A 487 -25.31 -11.86 -13.12
CA GLY A 487 -26.19 -11.59 -11.99
C GLY A 487 -27.58 -12.22 -12.16
N THR A 488 -28.07 -12.30 -13.39
CA THR A 488 -29.35 -12.95 -13.71
C THR A 488 -29.26 -14.47 -13.62
N LEU A 489 -28.17 -15.06 -14.13
CA LEU A 489 -27.97 -16.51 -14.09
C LEU A 489 -27.98 -17.07 -12.66
N SER A 490 -27.56 -16.25 -11.68
CA SER A 490 -27.61 -16.55 -10.24
C SER A 490 -27.32 -18.03 -9.95
N LEU A 491 -26.16 -18.51 -10.42
CA LEU A 491 -25.72 -19.91 -10.27
C LEU A 491 -25.68 -20.24 -8.77
N GLN A 492 -26.72 -20.92 -8.30
CA GLN A 492 -26.93 -21.35 -6.92
C GLN A 492 -26.95 -22.88 -6.88
N ASP A 493 -26.58 -23.42 -5.73
CA ASP A 493 -26.48 -24.86 -5.51
C ASP A 493 -27.87 -25.54 -5.40
N THR A 494 -28.92 -24.79 -5.07
CA THR A 494 -30.28 -25.29 -4.90
C THR A 494 -31.17 -24.89 -6.09
N GLY A 495 -31.38 -25.83 -7.02
CA GLY A 495 -32.13 -25.64 -8.26
C GLY A 495 -33.66 -25.56 -8.13
N THR A 496 -34.20 -24.50 -7.52
CA THR A 496 -35.64 -24.19 -7.62
C THR A 496 -35.88 -22.93 -8.46
N LEU A 497 -36.57 -23.07 -9.59
CA LEU A 497 -36.92 -21.99 -10.50
C LEU A 497 -38.10 -21.15 -9.92
N ASP A 498 -37.80 -20.06 -9.22
CA ASP A 498 -38.78 -19.07 -8.77
C ASP A 498 -38.90 -17.90 -9.77
N ILE A 499 -39.70 -18.10 -10.82
CA ILE A 499 -39.89 -17.09 -11.87
C ILE A 499 -40.51 -15.78 -11.32
N PRO A 500 -41.56 -15.81 -10.47
CA PRO A 500 -42.12 -14.60 -9.89
C PRO A 500 -41.12 -13.81 -9.02
N GLY A 501 -40.41 -14.49 -8.12
CA GLY A 501 -39.39 -13.84 -7.28
C GLY A 501 -38.22 -13.29 -8.11
N PHE A 502 -37.82 -14.01 -9.15
CA PHE A 502 -36.83 -13.56 -10.13
C PHE A 502 -37.27 -12.26 -10.83
N LEU A 503 -38.45 -12.24 -11.45
CA LEU A 503 -38.98 -11.06 -12.14
C LEU A 503 -39.12 -9.88 -11.18
N ASN A 504 -39.58 -10.12 -9.97
CA ASN A 504 -39.73 -9.10 -8.95
C ASN A 504 -38.37 -8.50 -8.53
N SER A 505 -37.33 -9.34 -8.34
CA SER A 505 -35.98 -8.84 -8.07
C SER A 505 -35.41 -8.04 -9.23
N MET A 506 -35.68 -8.42 -10.48
CA MET A 506 -35.27 -7.66 -11.66
C MET A 506 -35.93 -6.29 -11.72
N VAL A 507 -37.24 -6.20 -11.47
CA VAL A 507 -37.96 -4.91 -11.42
C VAL A 507 -37.40 -4.01 -10.32
N ALA A 508 -37.11 -4.57 -9.13
CA ALA A 508 -36.49 -3.82 -8.04
C ALA A 508 -35.09 -3.28 -8.41
N GLN A 509 -34.25 -4.08 -9.07
CA GLN A 509 -32.94 -3.60 -9.54
C GLN A 509 -33.06 -2.49 -10.59
N LEU A 510 -33.95 -2.64 -11.57
CA LEU A 510 -34.23 -1.62 -12.58
C LEU A 510 -34.72 -0.31 -11.95
N PHE A 511 -35.58 -0.40 -10.94
CA PHE A 511 -36.02 0.76 -10.17
C PHE A 511 -34.84 1.47 -9.49
N GLY A 512 -33.93 0.72 -8.87
CA GLY A 512 -32.69 1.27 -8.29
C GLY A 512 -31.81 1.99 -9.31
N TYR A 513 -31.67 1.43 -10.52
CA TYR A 513 -30.93 2.07 -11.62
C TYR A 513 -31.55 3.41 -12.06
N ILE A 514 -32.88 3.43 -12.23
CA ILE A 514 -33.61 4.63 -12.64
C ILE A 514 -33.52 5.70 -11.54
N ALA A 515 -33.73 5.32 -10.27
CA ALA A 515 -33.61 6.22 -9.13
C ALA A 515 -32.20 6.85 -9.07
N ALA A 516 -31.15 6.03 -9.22
CA ALA A 516 -29.77 6.51 -9.28
C ALA A 516 -29.55 7.49 -10.44
N ALA A 517 -30.06 7.21 -11.64
CA ALA A 517 -29.96 8.12 -12.78
C ALA A 517 -30.65 9.47 -12.52
N VAL A 518 -31.90 9.43 -12.06
CA VAL A 518 -32.74 10.62 -11.84
C VAL A 518 -32.16 11.48 -10.74
N ILE A 519 -31.88 10.92 -9.57
CA ILE A 519 -31.41 11.69 -8.42
C ILE A 519 -30.00 12.21 -8.66
N THR A 520 -29.14 11.41 -9.27
CA THR A 520 -27.80 11.88 -9.64
C THR A 520 -27.89 13.00 -10.68
N SER A 521 -28.82 12.92 -11.65
CA SER A 521 -29.08 14.05 -12.55
C SER A 521 -29.54 15.29 -11.78
N LEU A 522 -30.44 15.19 -10.81
CA LEU A 522 -30.92 16.35 -10.06
C LEU A 522 -29.85 16.98 -9.15
N VAL A 523 -29.05 16.17 -8.48
CA VAL A 523 -28.06 16.64 -7.49
C VAL A 523 -26.71 17.01 -8.13
N ARG A 524 -26.33 16.34 -9.23
CA ARG A 524 -25.05 16.55 -9.93
C ARG A 524 -25.17 17.25 -11.29
N THR A 525 -26.35 17.69 -11.75
CA THR A 525 -26.48 18.46 -13.01
C THR A 525 -25.73 19.77 -12.91
N VAL A 526 -24.50 19.69 -13.38
CA VAL A 526 -23.57 20.78 -13.48
C VAL A 526 -22.92 20.59 -14.82
N GLY A 527 -23.30 21.41 -15.81
CA GLY A 527 -22.70 21.36 -17.14
C GLY A 527 -21.18 21.53 -17.06
N GLY A 528 -20.45 20.96 -18.03
CA GLY A 528 -18.98 21.09 -18.10
C GLY A 528 -18.50 22.54 -18.02
N ASP A 529 -19.27 23.47 -18.59
CA ASP A 529 -19.05 24.93 -18.51
C ASP A 529 -19.06 25.48 -17.08
N TRP A 530 -19.99 25.03 -16.25
CA TRP A 530 -20.07 25.47 -14.86
C TRP A 530 -18.88 24.93 -14.06
N MET A 531 -18.47 23.69 -14.29
CA MET A 531 -17.28 23.12 -13.64
C MET A 531 -16.02 23.89 -14.03
N ALA A 532 -15.86 24.22 -15.31
CA ALA A 532 -14.75 25.02 -15.81
C ALA A 532 -14.73 26.42 -15.16
N GLN A 533 -15.87 27.13 -15.16
CA GLN A 533 -15.99 28.45 -14.53
C GLN A 533 -15.76 28.41 -13.01
N ARG A 534 -16.25 27.37 -12.32
CA ARG A 534 -16.00 27.18 -10.88
C ARG A 534 -14.52 26.96 -10.59
N MET A 535 -13.84 26.14 -11.39
CA MET A 535 -12.40 25.93 -11.24
C MET A 535 -11.63 27.24 -11.44
N LEU A 536 -12.00 28.05 -12.43
CA LEU A 536 -11.41 29.37 -12.67
C LEU A 536 -11.63 30.33 -11.49
N ARG A 537 -12.86 30.42 -10.96
CA ARG A 537 -13.15 31.22 -9.76
C ARG A 537 -12.33 30.77 -8.56
N THR A 538 -12.15 29.47 -8.39
CA THR A 538 -11.35 28.89 -7.30
C THR A 538 -9.87 29.23 -7.48
N ALA A 539 -9.36 29.15 -8.71
CA ALA A 539 -8.00 29.56 -9.04
C ALA A 539 -7.76 31.04 -8.76
N ARG A 540 -8.63 31.95 -9.23
CA ARG A 540 -8.54 33.39 -8.94
C ARG A 540 -8.54 33.68 -7.43
N ARG A 541 -9.42 33.02 -6.67
CA ARG A 541 -9.47 33.16 -5.20
C ARG A 541 -8.17 32.73 -4.54
N GLU A 542 -7.56 31.64 -5.00
CA GLU A 542 -6.28 31.21 -4.47
C GLU A 542 -5.16 32.18 -4.83
N VAL A 543 -5.15 32.74 -6.04
CA VAL A 543 -4.21 33.82 -6.41
C VAL A 543 -4.38 35.04 -5.51
N ALA A 544 -5.62 35.43 -5.21
CA ALA A 544 -5.91 36.52 -4.29
C ALA A 544 -5.44 36.20 -2.85
N GLN A 545 -5.67 34.96 -2.38
CA GLN A 545 -5.21 34.51 -1.08
C GLN A 545 -3.68 34.46 -0.99
N MET A 546 -2.99 33.96 -2.03
CA MET A 546 -1.53 33.95 -2.09
C MET A 546 -0.97 35.38 -2.04
N ALA A 547 -1.55 36.31 -2.80
CA ALA A 547 -1.13 37.71 -2.78
C ALA A 547 -1.37 38.39 -1.41
N GLN A 548 -2.33 37.90 -0.61
CA GLN A 548 -2.63 38.45 0.72
C GLN A 548 -1.91 37.69 1.86
N ALA A 549 -1.48 36.46 1.64
CA ALA A 549 -0.87 35.61 2.65
C ALA A 549 0.61 35.97 2.88
N SER A 550 1.04 35.89 4.14
CA SER A 550 2.45 36.04 4.54
C SER A 550 3.22 34.72 4.57
N ALA A 551 2.55 33.58 4.37
CA ALA A 551 3.13 32.25 4.53
C ALA A 551 3.91 31.78 3.28
N ARG A 552 5.07 31.16 3.50
CA ARG A 552 5.92 30.58 2.46
C ARG A 552 5.45 29.19 2.05
N GLU A 553 5.02 29.06 0.81
CA GLU A 553 4.77 27.76 0.18
C GLU A 553 5.82 27.48 -0.91
N PRO A 554 6.42 26.28 -0.99
CA PRO A 554 7.42 25.97 -2.02
C PRO A 554 6.86 26.08 -3.43
N LEU A 555 7.59 26.77 -4.33
CA LEU A 555 7.15 27.06 -5.70
C LEU A 555 6.78 25.80 -6.50
N VAL A 556 7.53 24.71 -6.33
CA VAL A 556 7.28 23.41 -6.99
C VAL A 556 5.87 22.89 -6.67
N ARG A 557 5.43 23.03 -5.41
CA ARG A 557 4.10 22.58 -4.95
C ARG A 557 2.96 23.41 -5.54
N ILE A 558 3.22 24.69 -5.81
CA ILE A 558 2.26 25.58 -6.46
C ILE A 558 2.20 25.27 -7.96
N SER A 559 3.35 25.15 -8.63
CA SER A 559 3.44 24.77 -10.05
C SER A 559 2.72 23.45 -10.33
N ALA A 560 2.98 22.41 -9.53
CA ALA A 560 2.33 21.11 -9.68
C ALA A 560 0.80 21.20 -9.54
N ARG A 561 0.30 21.95 -8.55
CA ARG A 561 -1.16 22.17 -8.38
C ARG A 561 -1.78 22.95 -9.53
N MET A 562 -1.09 23.94 -10.07
CA MET A 562 -1.59 24.73 -11.20
C MET A 562 -1.62 23.89 -12.49
N VAL A 563 -0.59 23.09 -12.76
CA VAL A 563 -0.56 22.19 -13.92
C VAL A 563 -1.59 21.06 -13.78
N ASP A 564 -1.76 20.47 -12.60
CA ASP A 564 -2.82 19.49 -12.32
C ASP A 564 -4.21 20.09 -12.60
N ARG A 565 -4.45 21.34 -12.20
CA ARG A 565 -5.70 22.03 -12.50
C ARG A 565 -5.89 22.34 -13.98
N ILE A 566 -4.84 22.74 -14.70
CA ILE A 566 -4.90 22.88 -16.16
C ILE A 566 -5.27 21.54 -16.78
N GLY A 567 -4.60 20.46 -16.38
CA GLY A 567 -4.88 19.10 -16.82
C GLY A 567 -6.31 18.64 -16.54
N LEU A 568 -6.89 19.01 -15.39
CA LEU A 568 -8.29 18.69 -15.03
C LEU A 568 -9.34 19.56 -15.74
N LEU A 569 -8.98 20.81 -16.05
CA LEU A 569 -9.85 21.72 -16.80
C LEU A 569 -9.98 21.25 -18.26
N MET A 570 -8.95 20.58 -18.78
CA MET A 570 -8.82 20.37 -20.22
C MET A 570 -9.78 19.37 -20.87
N PRO A 571 -9.92 18.13 -20.36
CA PRO A 571 -10.95 17.22 -20.88
C PRO A 571 -12.35 17.83 -20.79
N ARG A 572 -12.61 18.61 -19.73
CA ARG A 572 -13.91 19.26 -19.49
C ARG A 572 -14.21 20.35 -20.51
N LEU A 573 -13.21 21.16 -20.87
CA LEU A 573 -13.35 22.18 -21.91
C LEU A 573 -13.45 21.58 -23.32
N ALA A 574 -12.75 20.47 -23.58
CA ALA A 574 -12.82 19.77 -24.87
C ALA A 574 -14.21 19.13 -25.10
N ILE A 575 -14.86 18.67 -24.03
CA ILE A 575 -16.21 18.07 -24.05
C ILE A 575 -17.31 19.16 -24.07
N ALA A 576 -17.08 20.30 -23.41
CA ALA A 576 -18.07 21.36 -23.22
C ALA A 576 -18.28 22.33 -24.42
N HIS A 577 -17.97 21.89 -25.65
CA HIS A 577 -18.41 22.46 -26.94
C HIS A 577 -17.40 23.24 -27.81
N PRO A 578 -17.41 23.02 -29.14
CA PRO A 578 -16.58 23.67 -30.17
C PRO A 578 -17.11 25.05 -30.62
N THR A 579 -17.62 25.90 -29.72
CA THR A 579 -18.09 27.26 -30.06
C THR A 579 -16.98 28.32 -29.86
N PRO A 580 -16.92 29.38 -30.69
CA PRO A 580 -15.85 30.39 -30.62
C PRO A 580 -15.69 31.08 -29.26
N GLY A 581 -16.80 31.27 -28.51
CA GLY A 581 -16.80 31.92 -27.19
C GLY A 581 -16.20 31.06 -26.07
N ALA A 582 -16.35 29.74 -26.11
CA ALA A 582 -15.77 28.83 -25.12
C ALA A 582 -14.24 28.76 -25.22
N ARG A 583 -13.72 28.89 -26.45
CA ARG A 583 -12.28 28.97 -26.72
C ARG A 583 -11.65 30.22 -26.11
N ALA A 584 -12.35 31.35 -26.11
CA ALA A 584 -11.91 32.57 -25.45
C ALA A 584 -11.82 32.38 -23.92
N VAL A 585 -12.83 31.76 -23.30
CA VAL A 585 -12.83 31.44 -21.86
C VAL A 585 -11.70 30.49 -21.47
N ALA A 586 -11.37 29.51 -22.33
CA ALA A 586 -10.24 28.61 -22.13
C ALA A 586 -8.90 29.35 -22.17
N VAL A 587 -8.70 30.24 -23.15
CA VAL A 587 -7.49 31.06 -23.29
C VAL A 587 -7.34 32.03 -22.12
N ASP A 588 -8.42 32.70 -21.71
CA ASP A 588 -8.44 33.59 -20.56
C ASP A 588 -8.17 32.84 -19.25
N GLY A 589 -8.72 31.64 -19.11
CA GLY A 589 -8.49 30.78 -17.95
C GLY A 589 -7.05 30.30 -17.81
N LEU A 590 -6.40 29.93 -18.92
CA LEU A 590 -4.97 29.61 -18.95
C LEU A 590 -4.12 30.83 -18.62
N ARG A 591 -4.51 32.01 -19.10
CA ARG A 591 -3.82 33.27 -18.79
C ARG A 591 -3.88 33.58 -17.29
N GLU A 592 -5.01 33.33 -16.64
CA GLU A 592 -5.18 33.53 -15.19
C GLU A 592 -4.41 32.54 -14.33
N LEU A 593 -4.46 31.25 -14.70
CA LEU A 593 -3.66 30.23 -14.05
C LEU A 593 -2.15 30.53 -14.18
N ARG A 594 -1.73 31.12 -15.31
CA ARG A 594 -0.36 31.60 -15.55
C ARG A 594 0.01 32.81 -14.69
N VAL A 595 -0.87 33.80 -14.56
CA VAL A 595 -0.63 34.94 -13.64
C VAL A 595 -0.49 34.44 -12.20
N GLY A 596 -1.27 33.44 -11.80
CA GLY A 596 -1.13 32.79 -10.50
C GLY A 596 0.27 32.23 -10.23
N LEU A 597 0.94 31.68 -11.25
CA LEU A 597 2.31 31.20 -11.13
C LEU A 597 3.32 32.34 -10.90
N HIS A 598 3.15 33.47 -11.58
CA HIS A 598 4.00 34.65 -11.37
C HIS A 598 3.81 35.29 -10.00
N VAL A 599 2.56 35.34 -9.51
CA VAL A 599 2.25 35.78 -8.14
C VAL A 599 2.93 34.86 -7.11
N ALA A 600 2.90 33.54 -7.34
CA ALA A 600 3.57 32.58 -6.48
C ALA A 600 5.10 32.75 -6.45
N GLN A 601 5.73 33.01 -7.59
CA GLN A 601 7.17 33.34 -7.66
C GLN A 601 7.50 34.60 -6.86
N LEU A 602 6.66 35.64 -6.98
CA LEU A 602 6.83 36.89 -6.26
C LEU A 602 6.69 36.71 -4.74
N CYS A 603 5.75 35.87 -4.29
CA CYS A 603 5.60 35.50 -2.87
C CYS A 603 6.85 34.79 -2.32
N GLY A 604 7.46 33.90 -3.10
CA GLY A 604 8.70 33.21 -2.72
C GLY A 604 9.90 34.15 -2.54
N LEU A 605 9.92 35.26 -3.30
CA LEU A 605 10.98 36.27 -3.25
C LEU A 605 10.71 37.40 -2.24
N ARG A 606 9.58 37.36 -1.53
CA ARG A 606 9.16 38.44 -0.62
C ARG A 606 10.19 38.78 0.46
N GLN A 607 10.63 37.80 1.26
CA GLN A 607 11.59 38.04 2.35
C GLN A 607 12.97 38.49 1.86
N PRO A 608 13.60 37.87 0.82
CA PRO A 608 14.87 38.36 0.28
C PRO A 608 14.81 39.81 -0.20
N LEU A 609 13.67 40.22 -0.75
CA LEU A 609 13.46 41.56 -1.28
C LEU A 609 13.17 42.57 -0.16
N GLU A 610 12.37 42.21 0.84
CA GLU A 610 12.16 43.02 2.04
C GLU A 610 13.46 43.24 2.82
N GLN A 611 14.31 42.21 2.94
CA GLN A 611 15.65 42.30 3.55
C GLN A 611 16.58 43.26 2.78
N ALA A 612 16.36 43.42 1.48
CA ALA A 612 17.08 44.35 0.64
C ALA A 612 16.41 45.74 0.53
N GLY A 613 15.42 46.04 1.39
CA GLY A 613 14.75 47.34 1.44
C GLY A 613 13.63 47.54 0.41
N VAL A 614 13.20 46.48 -0.29
CA VAL A 614 12.15 46.53 -1.31
C VAL A 614 10.81 46.11 -0.71
N THR A 615 9.85 47.05 -0.63
CA THR A 615 8.52 46.73 -0.08
C THR A 615 7.57 46.25 -1.18
N LEU A 616 7.25 44.95 -1.20
CA LEU A 616 6.31 44.35 -2.16
C LEU A 616 4.83 44.46 -1.74
N GLN A 617 4.56 44.89 -0.51
CA GLN A 617 3.23 44.88 0.10
C GLN A 617 2.15 45.68 -0.68
N PRO A 618 2.43 46.87 -1.23
CA PRO A 618 1.43 47.63 -2.00
C PRO A 618 1.01 46.92 -3.29
N LEU A 619 1.98 46.33 -4.01
CA LEU A 619 1.70 45.56 -5.23
C LEU A 619 0.88 44.31 -4.90
N MET A 620 1.25 43.59 -3.84
CA MET A 620 0.57 42.40 -3.37
C MET A 620 -0.88 42.69 -2.95
N GLN A 621 -1.13 43.82 -2.28
CA GLN A 621 -2.48 44.28 -1.97
C GLN A 621 -3.29 44.63 -3.23
N LYS A 622 -2.70 45.33 -4.21
CA LYS A 622 -3.38 45.64 -5.49
C LYS A 622 -3.75 44.36 -6.26
N LEU A 623 -2.82 43.40 -6.36
CA LEU A 623 -3.05 42.11 -7.02
C LEU A 623 -4.09 41.27 -6.28
N GLY A 624 -4.02 41.21 -4.95
CA GLY A 624 -5.01 40.56 -4.09
C GLY A 624 -6.41 41.17 -4.25
N GLY A 625 -6.49 42.50 -4.37
CA GLY A 625 -7.72 43.23 -4.64
C GLY A 625 -8.30 42.93 -6.03
N TYR A 626 -7.48 42.94 -7.08
CA TYR A 626 -7.90 42.69 -8.47
C TYR A 626 -8.47 41.27 -8.67
N PHE A 627 -7.76 40.25 -8.16
CA PHE A 627 -8.21 38.86 -8.24
C PHE A 627 -9.34 38.54 -7.24
N GLY A 628 -9.44 39.31 -6.16
CA GLY A 628 -10.52 39.21 -5.18
C GLY A 628 -11.85 39.84 -5.63
N SER A 629 -11.81 40.99 -6.31
CA SER A 629 -13.01 41.71 -6.80
C SER A 629 -13.65 41.04 -8.01
N SER A 630 -12.83 40.47 -8.91
CA SER A 630 -13.29 39.71 -10.09
C SER A 630 -13.95 38.36 -9.76
N ALA A 631 -14.11 38.02 -8.47
CA ALA A 631 -14.79 36.82 -8.00
C ALA A 631 -16.33 36.98 -7.90
N ILE A 632 -16.85 38.20 -8.11
CA ILE A 632 -18.28 38.54 -7.96
C ILE A 632 -18.83 39.03 -9.32
N GLY A 633 -19.55 38.16 -10.05
CA GLY A 633 -20.44 38.56 -11.14
C GLY A 633 -20.05 38.11 -12.56
N HIS A 634 -21.02 37.63 -13.33
CA HIS A 634 -20.93 37.40 -14.76
C HIS A 634 -20.94 38.75 -15.51
N GLY A 635 -19.80 39.15 -16.07
CA GLY A 635 -19.74 40.30 -16.98
C GLY A 635 -18.45 41.09 -16.81
N GLN A 636 -17.60 41.04 -17.86
CA GLN A 636 -16.37 41.81 -18.06
C GLN A 636 -15.35 41.75 -16.91
N ALA A 637 -14.22 41.07 -17.16
CA ALA A 637 -13.03 41.24 -16.34
C ALA A 637 -12.74 42.76 -16.24
N PRO A 638 -12.54 43.32 -15.04
CA PRO A 638 -12.18 44.72 -14.91
C PRO A 638 -10.96 44.98 -15.79
N ALA A 639 -11.05 46.04 -16.61
CA ALA A 639 -9.94 46.48 -17.44
C ALA A 639 -8.69 46.50 -16.57
N ILE A 640 -7.64 45.80 -17.01
CA ILE A 640 -6.34 45.84 -16.35
C ILE A 640 -6.03 47.33 -16.21
N PRO A 641 -5.92 47.88 -14.98
CA PRO A 641 -5.55 49.28 -14.82
C PRO A 641 -4.25 49.45 -15.62
N PRO A 642 -4.15 50.42 -16.54
CA PRO A 642 -2.90 50.63 -17.25
C PRO A 642 -1.83 50.76 -16.17
N LEU A 643 -0.93 49.77 -16.11
CA LEU A 643 0.22 49.80 -15.24
C LEU A 643 0.87 51.16 -15.51
N GLN A 644 0.75 52.09 -14.56
CA GLN A 644 1.47 53.34 -14.65
C GLN A 644 2.92 52.92 -14.64
N PHE A 645 3.54 52.97 -15.82
CA PHE A 645 4.86 52.44 -16.19
C PHE A 645 5.93 52.75 -15.13
N LYS A 646 5.73 53.84 -14.39
CA LYS A 646 6.54 54.33 -13.27
C LYS A 646 6.63 53.37 -12.07
N GLU A 647 5.52 52.80 -11.60
CA GLU A 647 5.53 51.88 -10.43
C GLU A 647 6.24 50.55 -10.76
N ALA A 648 6.12 50.06 -12.00
CA ALA A 648 6.81 48.85 -12.48
C ALA A 648 8.31 49.08 -12.66
N ILE A 649 8.70 50.28 -13.12
CA ILE A 649 10.11 50.68 -13.19
C ILE A 649 10.69 50.80 -11.79
N GLU A 650 10.04 51.52 -10.86
CA GLU A 650 10.46 51.70 -9.46
C GLU A 650 10.62 50.35 -8.73
N LEU A 651 9.69 49.41 -8.92
CA LEU A 651 9.80 48.05 -8.42
C LEU A 651 10.97 47.30 -9.08
N GLY A 652 11.15 47.46 -10.39
CA GLY A 652 12.30 46.95 -11.12
C GLY A 652 13.63 47.48 -10.57
N GLN A 653 13.69 48.75 -10.14
CA GLN A 653 14.88 49.36 -9.54
C GLN A 653 15.19 48.80 -8.17
N ALA A 654 14.15 48.63 -7.35
CA ALA A 654 14.25 48.05 -6.03
C ALA A 654 14.70 46.57 -6.12
N LEU A 655 14.10 45.78 -7.01
CA LEU A 655 14.50 44.39 -7.30
C LEU A 655 15.97 44.26 -7.76
N ARG A 656 16.51 45.24 -8.49
CA ARG A 656 17.91 45.26 -8.96
C ARG A 656 18.92 45.38 -7.82
N ASN A 657 18.69 46.31 -6.89
CA ASN A 657 19.59 46.54 -5.77
C ASN A 657 19.60 45.35 -4.79
N ALA A 658 18.46 44.65 -4.68
CA ALA A 658 18.32 43.43 -3.91
C ALA A 658 19.00 42.21 -4.56
N ALA A 659 18.90 42.07 -5.88
CA ALA A 659 19.37 40.87 -6.56
C ALA A 659 20.89 40.84 -6.75
N ALA A 660 21.60 41.97 -6.72
CA ALA A 660 23.06 42.03 -6.83
C ALA A 660 23.75 41.66 -5.50
N SER A 661 23.33 42.27 -4.39
CA SER A 661 23.89 42.01 -3.05
C SER A 661 23.57 40.60 -2.54
N VAL A 662 22.38 40.08 -2.87
CA VAL A 662 22.01 38.71 -2.52
C VAL A 662 22.75 37.70 -3.39
N ARG A 663 23.04 37.92 -4.68
CA ARG A 663 23.69 36.90 -5.52
C ARG A 663 25.15 36.64 -5.17
N GLU A 664 25.93 37.66 -4.84
CA GLU A 664 27.37 37.49 -4.58
C GLU A 664 27.64 36.88 -3.20
N ALA A 665 26.94 37.34 -2.16
CA ALA A 665 27.05 36.76 -0.82
C ALA A 665 26.45 35.34 -0.76
N ARG A 666 25.39 35.09 -1.53
CA ARG A 666 24.71 33.80 -1.57
C ARG A 666 25.43 32.79 -2.46
N ALA A 667 26.09 33.16 -3.56
CA ALA A 667 26.85 32.20 -4.36
C ALA A 667 28.05 31.64 -3.57
N ALA A 668 28.81 32.49 -2.89
CA ALA A 668 29.97 32.06 -2.09
C ALA A 668 29.58 31.29 -0.82
N SER A 669 28.51 31.72 -0.13
CA SER A 669 28.00 31.02 1.06
C SER A 669 27.23 29.75 0.69
N GLN A 670 26.38 29.77 -0.36
CA GLN A 670 25.64 28.60 -0.82
C GLN A 670 26.53 27.56 -1.45
N GLU A 671 27.65 27.90 -2.09
CA GLU A 671 28.48 26.83 -2.66
C GLU A 671 29.16 26.00 -1.56
N SER A 672 29.65 26.67 -0.51
CA SER A 672 30.23 26.00 0.66
C SER A 672 29.16 25.33 1.54
N GLU A 673 28.02 25.99 1.75
CA GLU A 673 26.90 25.48 2.54
C GLU A 673 26.14 24.38 1.78
N GLN A 674 25.94 24.50 0.47
CA GLN A 674 25.41 23.42 -0.37
C GLN A 674 26.34 22.24 -0.35
N ARG A 675 27.67 22.36 -0.47
CA ARG A 675 28.51 21.17 -0.39
C ARG A 675 28.35 20.44 0.95
N LEU A 676 28.23 21.18 2.05
CA LEU A 676 28.09 20.59 3.38
C LEU A 676 26.66 20.06 3.66
N LEU A 677 25.63 20.82 3.28
CA LEU A 677 24.23 20.42 3.37
C LEU A 677 23.88 19.31 2.39
N LEU A 678 24.44 19.30 1.18
CA LEU A 678 24.20 18.27 0.17
C LEU A 678 24.89 16.97 0.58
N ALA A 679 26.05 17.02 1.23
CA ALA A 679 26.65 15.86 1.88
C ALA A 679 25.85 15.37 3.10
N ALA A 680 25.35 16.27 3.95
CA ALA A 680 24.56 15.92 5.13
C ALA A 680 23.14 15.43 4.76
N ASP A 681 22.50 16.03 3.77
CA ASP A 681 21.15 15.71 3.30
C ASP A 681 21.15 14.44 2.44
N ALA A 682 22.17 14.24 1.58
CA ALA A 682 22.38 12.96 0.89
C ALA A 682 22.62 11.79 1.85
N ALA A 683 23.11 12.06 3.07
CA ALA A 683 23.28 11.08 4.13
C ALA A 683 22.17 11.12 5.21
N HIS A 684 21.15 11.98 5.06
CA HIS A 684 20.06 12.20 6.02
C HIS A 684 20.51 12.45 7.49
N LEU A 685 21.56 13.25 7.66
CA LEU A 685 22.20 13.54 8.96
C LEU A 685 21.66 14.84 9.58
N GLY A 686 21.19 14.77 10.82
CA GLY A 686 20.99 15.94 11.69
C GLY A 686 22.30 16.36 12.35
N ILE A 687 22.66 17.64 12.28
CA ILE A 687 23.92 18.16 12.84
C ILE A 687 23.62 18.87 14.16
N TRP A 688 24.48 18.67 15.15
CA TRP A 688 24.39 19.33 16.45
C TRP A 688 25.78 19.76 16.95
N ILE A 689 25.81 20.86 17.68
CA ILE A 689 27.02 21.43 18.30
C ILE A 689 26.65 21.86 19.72
N ARG A 690 27.46 21.45 20.70
CA ARG A 690 27.33 21.82 22.11
C ARG A 690 28.57 22.58 22.54
N ASP A 691 28.39 23.83 22.95
CA ASP A 691 29.42 24.64 23.60
C ASP A 691 29.40 24.34 25.10
N LEU A 692 30.44 23.66 25.60
CA LEU A 692 30.53 23.24 27.00
C LEU A 692 30.86 24.40 27.95
N LYS A 693 31.41 25.51 27.43
CA LYS A 693 31.72 26.71 28.22
C LYS A 693 30.49 27.57 28.45
N ARG A 694 29.66 27.71 27.41
CA ARG A 694 28.42 28.52 27.45
C ARG A 694 27.18 27.71 27.83
N GLN A 695 27.28 26.38 27.85
CA GLN A 695 26.14 25.47 28.01
C GLN A 695 25.05 25.70 26.94
N GLU A 696 25.47 26.11 25.74
CA GLU A 696 24.59 26.36 24.60
C GLU A 696 24.61 25.18 23.62
N ILE A 697 23.46 24.90 23.01
CA ILE A 697 23.32 23.85 22.01
C ILE A 697 22.76 24.46 20.72
N TRP A 698 23.52 24.30 19.64
CA TRP A 698 23.09 24.59 18.29
C TRP A 698 22.67 23.31 17.59
N LEU A 699 21.54 23.36 16.88
CA LEU A 699 20.92 22.21 16.20
C LEU A 699 20.56 22.63 14.76
N SER A 700 20.75 21.72 13.80
CA SER A 700 20.25 21.92 12.43
C SER A 700 18.74 21.68 12.35
N ASP A 701 18.09 22.21 11.31
CA ASP A 701 16.65 21.98 11.11
C ASP A 701 16.33 20.52 10.78
N GLN A 702 17.26 19.83 10.11
CA GLN A 702 17.17 18.38 9.91
C GLN A 702 17.24 17.63 11.24
N TRP A 703 18.09 18.07 12.18
CA TRP A 703 18.10 17.54 13.54
C TRP A 703 16.78 17.83 14.28
N ARG A 704 16.25 19.06 14.20
CA ARG A 704 14.95 19.40 14.81
C ARG A 704 13.81 18.55 14.24
N ALA A 705 13.79 18.34 12.93
CA ALA A 705 12.82 17.49 12.24
C ALA A 705 12.98 16.01 12.64
N LEU A 706 14.22 15.53 12.81
CA LEU A 706 14.50 14.19 13.33
C LEU A 706 13.92 13.98 14.74
N PHE A 707 13.82 15.03 15.56
CA PHE A 707 13.30 14.98 16.92
C PHE A 707 11.88 15.54 17.09
N GLY A 708 11.23 15.95 15.99
CA GLY A 708 9.85 16.44 15.99
C GLY A 708 9.67 17.84 16.60
N PHE A 709 10.73 18.63 16.69
CA PHE A 709 10.67 20.03 17.12
C PHE A 709 10.31 20.94 15.95
N ALA A 710 9.59 22.02 16.23
CA ALA A 710 9.30 23.03 15.22
C ALA A 710 10.62 23.75 14.82
N ALA A 711 10.72 24.12 13.54
CA ALA A 711 11.86 24.90 13.05
C ALA A 711 12.00 26.20 13.87
N GLY A 712 13.20 26.49 14.36
CA GLY A 712 13.48 27.67 15.18
C GLY A 712 13.02 27.61 16.65
N GLN A 713 12.45 26.51 17.12
CA GLN A 713 12.15 26.34 18.55
C GLN A 713 13.47 26.31 19.37
N PRO A 714 13.57 27.07 20.48
CA PRO A 714 14.68 26.93 21.41
C PRO A 714 14.58 25.57 22.10
N VAL A 715 15.64 24.78 22.00
CA VAL A 715 15.73 23.41 22.53
C VAL A 715 16.97 23.35 23.40
N GLY A 716 16.78 23.15 24.70
CA GLY A 716 17.86 22.91 25.65
C GLY A 716 18.15 21.42 25.86
N LEU A 717 19.16 21.12 26.67
CA LEU A 717 19.51 19.74 27.00
C LEU A 717 18.37 19.00 27.72
N ALA A 718 17.62 19.70 28.57
CA ALA A 718 16.46 19.16 29.27
C ALA A 718 15.34 18.74 28.30
N ASP A 719 15.10 19.51 27.23
CA ASP A 719 14.10 19.19 26.21
C ASP A 719 14.50 17.96 25.38
N LEU A 720 15.80 17.82 25.11
CA LEU A 720 16.36 16.64 24.46
C LEU A 720 16.15 15.39 25.32
N LEU A 721 16.50 15.44 26.60
CA LEU A 721 16.31 14.31 27.53
C LEU A 721 14.82 13.97 27.73
N ALA A 722 13.93 14.96 27.67
CA ALA A 722 12.49 14.73 27.74
C ALA A 722 11.97 13.94 26.53
N ARG A 723 12.57 14.10 25.35
CA ARG A 723 12.24 13.33 24.13
C ARG A 723 12.80 11.92 24.12
N VAL A 724 13.86 11.64 24.87
CA VAL A 724 14.41 10.29 25.00
C VAL A 724 13.41 9.40 25.74
N HIS A 725 13.24 8.18 25.23
CA HIS A 725 12.38 7.17 25.84
C HIS A 725 12.79 6.91 27.29
N ALA A 726 11.82 6.71 28.20
CA ALA A 726 12.06 6.65 29.64
C ALA A 726 13.19 5.68 30.03
N ASP A 727 13.19 4.47 29.45
CA ASP A 727 14.20 3.42 29.70
C ASP A 727 15.62 3.81 29.27
N ASP A 728 15.75 4.67 28.25
CA ASP A 728 17.04 4.99 27.63
C ASP A 728 17.68 6.26 28.24
N ARG A 729 16.91 7.07 28.97
CA ARG A 729 17.36 8.36 29.56
C ARG A 729 18.60 8.22 30.43
N ALA A 730 18.64 7.20 31.29
CA ALA A 730 19.77 6.99 32.21
C ALA A 730 21.06 6.59 31.47
N ALA A 731 20.95 5.95 30.30
CA ALA A 731 22.10 5.62 29.47
C ALA A 731 22.59 6.86 28.69
N VAL A 732 21.67 7.63 28.11
CA VAL A 732 22.00 8.87 27.38
C VAL A 732 22.66 9.90 28.31
N GLN A 733 22.15 10.07 29.54
CA GLN A 733 22.73 10.98 30.52
C GLN A 733 24.19 10.63 30.83
N ARG A 734 24.49 9.36 31.09
CA ARG A 734 25.87 8.90 31.37
C ARG A 734 26.84 9.21 30.22
N THR A 735 26.40 9.07 28.97
CA THR A 735 27.26 9.38 27.83
C THR A 735 27.47 10.88 27.64
N LEU A 736 26.46 11.71 27.99
CA LEU A 736 26.62 13.16 28.03
C LEU A 736 27.61 13.60 29.12
N ASP A 737 27.54 13.01 30.31
CA ASP A 737 28.45 13.28 31.43
C ASP A 737 29.90 12.88 31.07
N ASN A 738 30.09 11.76 30.38
CA ASN A 738 31.39 11.30 29.90
C ASN A 738 32.05 12.27 28.90
N ALA A 739 31.26 12.99 28.10
CA ALA A 739 31.80 14.00 27.19
C ALA A 739 32.36 15.22 27.96
N GLU A 740 31.76 15.56 29.11
CA GLU A 740 32.26 16.63 29.99
C GLU A 740 33.55 16.22 30.73
N LEU A 741 33.74 14.93 30.95
CA LEU A 741 34.97 14.34 31.49
C LEU A 741 36.09 14.20 30.44
N GLY A 742 35.84 14.58 29.18
CA GLY A 742 36.85 14.64 28.13
C GLY A 742 37.09 13.33 27.37
N VAL A 743 36.12 12.42 27.37
CA VAL A 743 36.17 11.23 26.50
C VAL A 743 36.11 11.68 25.02
N PRO A 744 37.10 11.34 24.17
CA PRO A 744 37.26 11.97 22.85
C PRO A 744 36.21 11.58 21.81
N ARG A 745 35.48 10.47 22.02
CA ARG A 745 34.45 9.95 21.11
C ARG A 745 33.10 9.86 21.81
N TYR A 746 32.07 10.31 21.12
CA TYR A 746 30.67 10.28 21.54
C TYR A 746 29.90 9.38 20.58
N GLU A 747 29.41 8.23 21.03
CA GLU A 747 28.65 7.29 20.21
C GLU A 747 27.53 6.65 21.04
N MET A 748 26.30 6.66 20.52
CA MET A 748 25.15 6.02 21.16
C MET A 748 24.01 5.73 20.18
N GLU A 749 23.20 4.72 20.50
CA GLU A 749 21.91 4.45 19.88
C GLU A 749 20.82 4.48 20.95
N TYR A 750 19.74 5.24 20.71
CA TYR A 750 18.64 5.37 21.68
C TYR A 750 17.31 5.65 21.00
N ARG A 751 16.22 5.41 21.73
CA ARG A 751 14.86 5.68 21.27
C ARG A 751 14.41 7.07 21.68
N ILE A 752 13.70 7.73 20.79
CA ILE A 752 12.99 8.98 21.06
C ILE A 752 11.49 8.81 20.82
N THR A 753 10.71 9.60 21.54
CA THR A 753 9.26 9.69 21.40
C THR A 753 8.90 11.06 20.83
N LEU A 754 8.37 11.04 19.61
CA LEU A 754 7.89 12.22 18.91
C LEU A 754 6.59 12.74 19.57
N PRO A 755 6.22 14.02 19.35
CA PRO A 755 5.02 14.59 19.96
C PRO A 755 3.71 13.89 19.57
N ASP A 756 3.68 13.24 18.41
CA ASP A 756 2.56 12.44 17.90
C ASP A 756 2.51 11.02 18.49
N GLY A 757 3.45 10.67 19.38
CA GLY A 757 3.59 9.35 19.98
C GLY A 757 4.41 8.37 19.15
N THR A 758 4.89 8.77 17.97
CA THR A 758 5.70 7.91 17.10
C THR A 758 7.07 7.67 17.74
N LEU A 759 7.52 6.42 17.77
CA LEU A 759 8.82 6.03 18.31
C LEU A 759 9.86 5.95 17.18
N ARG A 760 11.02 6.58 17.36
CA ARG A 760 12.11 6.63 16.37
C ARG A 760 13.43 6.21 17.04
N TRP A 761 14.26 5.46 16.33
CA TRP A 761 15.61 5.13 16.77
C TRP A 761 16.62 6.11 16.19
N ILE A 762 17.47 6.66 17.05
CA ILE A 762 18.51 7.61 16.68
C ILE A 762 19.88 7.00 16.95
N GLY A 763 20.74 6.99 15.94
CA GLY A 763 22.18 6.80 16.11
C GLY A 763 22.87 8.16 16.16
N SER A 764 23.69 8.42 17.16
CA SER A 764 24.37 9.70 17.35
C SER A 764 25.88 9.50 17.51
N HIS A 765 26.65 10.27 16.75
CA HIS A 765 28.11 10.19 16.69
C HIS A 765 28.73 11.58 16.77
N GLY A 766 29.79 11.75 17.53
CA GLY A 766 30.46 13.05 17.67
C GLY A 766 31.87 12.96 18.26
N SER A 767 32.57 14.10 18.21
CA SER A 767 33.91 14.28 18.76
C SER A 767 33.93 15.42 19.76
N VAL A 768 34.70 15.24 20.83
CA VAL A 768 34.95 16.28 21.83
C VAL A 768 36.26 17.00 21.50
N GLU A 769 36.21 18.33 21.45
CA GLU A 769 37.36 19.20 21.22
C GLU A 769 37.74 19.93 22.49
N THR A 770 39.05 20.02 22.72
CA THR A 770 39.63 20.64 23.90
C THR A 770 40.14 22.06 23.60
N ASP A 771 40.13 22.92 24.62
CA ASP A 771 40.76 24.24 24.55
C ASP A 771 42.29 24.16 24.71
N ALA A 772 42.97 25.31 24.58
CA ALA A 772 44.42 25.41 24.72
C ALA A 772 44.96 24.97 26.10
N ALA A 773 44.11 24.77 27.11
CA ALA A 773 44.46 24.26 28.42
C ALA A 773 44.14 22.76 28.59
N GLY A 774 43.74 22.07 27.51
CA GLY A 774 43.42 20.64 27.51
C GLY A 774 42.04 20.30 28.08
N ARG A 775 41.16 21.30 28.33
CA ARG A 775 39.82 21.06 28.88
C ARG A 775 38.78 20.95 27.76
N PRO A 776 37.78 20.05 27.86
CA PRO A 776 36.69 19.97 26.87
C PRO A 776 35.98 21.32 26.70
N ALA A 777 35.85 21.78 25.46
CA ALA A 777 35.31 23.09 25.13
C ALA A 777 34.12 23.01 24.17
N LEU A 778 34.18 22.13 23.18
CA LEU A 778 33.17 22.02 22.14
C LEU A 778 32.92 20.54 21.84
N VAL A 779 31.65 20.15 21.70
CA VAL A 779 31.27 18.82 21.19
C VAL A 779 30.47 19.02 19.93
N ARG A 780 30.87 18.37 18.84
CA ARG A 780 30.14 18.42 17.57
C ARG A 780 29.89 17.02 17.04
N GLY A 781 28.73 16.83 16.44
CA GLY A 781 28.35 15.52 15.96
C GLY A 781 27.17 15.53 15.00
N VAL A 782 26.84 14.33 14.56
CA VAL A 782 25.70 14.03 13.69
C VAL A 782 24.76 13.05 14.38
N SER A 783 23.49 13.06 13.97
CA SER A 783 22.46 12.11 14.39
C SER A 783 21.70 11.64 13.17
N LEU A 784 21.43 10.35 13.08
CA LEU A 784 20.70 9.75 11.96
C LEU A 784 19.54 8.88 12.44
N ASP A 785 18.48 8.84 11.64
CA ASP A 785 17.37 7.92 11.87
C ASP A 785 17.78 6.51 11.45
N ILE A 786 17.97 5.63 12.44
CA ILE A 786 18.28 4.21 12.22
C ILE A 786 17.03 3.33 12.37
N THR A 787 15.82 3.92 12.39
CA THR A 787 14.56 3.18 12.55
C THR A 787 14.38 2.17 11.43
N ALA A 788 14.63 2.53 10.17
CA ALA A 788 14.52 1.58 9.06
C ALA A 788 15.48 0.38 9.21
N ARG A 789 16.69 0.62 9.73
CA ARG A 789 17.66 -0.46 10.01
C ARG A 789 17.17 -1.35 11.16
N LYS A 790 16.73 -0.76 12.28
CA LYS A 790 16.19 -1.51 13.42
C LYS A 790 14.90 -2.25 13.07
N GLN A 791 14.03 -1.64 12.26
CA GLN A 791 12.83 -2.25 11.72
C GLN A 791 13.19 -3.40 10.78
N ALA A 792 14.20 -3.26 9.91
CA ALA A 792 14.65 -4.34 9.06
C ALA A 792 15.29 -5.49 9.86
N GLU A 793 16.04 -5.20 10.93
CA GLU A 793 16.56 -6.20 11.88
C GLU A 793 15.40 -6.94 12.57
N LEU A 794 14.37 -6.21 13.03
CA LEU A 794 13.16 -6.78 13.65
C LEU A 794 12.28 -7.56 12.66
N ASP A 795 12.08 -7.04 11.45
CA ASP A 795 11.32 -7.67 10.36
C ASP A 795 12.04 -8.91 9.86
N ALA A 796 13.38 -8.92 9.82
CA ALA A 796 14.16 -10.11 9.51
C ALA A 796 13.98 -11.17 10.61
N LEU A 797 14.00 -10.76 11.88
CA LEU A 797 13.70 -11.63 13.01
C LEU A 797 12.26 -12.17 12.95
N GLN A 798 11.29 -11.32 12.60
CA GLN A 798 9.88 -11.70 12.42
C GLN A 798 9.69 -12.63 11.22
N ARG A 799 10.31 -12.34 10.06
CA ARG A 799 10.29 -13.22 8.90
C ARG A 799 10.92 -14.57 9.20
N GLN A 800 11.98 -14.62 10.01
CA GLN A 800 12.57 -15.88 10.46
C GLN A 800 11.59 -16.65 11.38
N LYS A 801 10.89 -15.95 12.29
CA LYS A 801 9.80 -16.53 13.11
C LYS A 801 8.64 -17.01 12.23
N GLU A 802 8.24 -16.26 11.20
CA GLU A 802 7.15 -16.59 10.26
C GLU A 802 7.50 -17.76 9.35
N VAL A 803 8.73 -17.83 8.82
CA VAL A 803 9.21 -18.98 8.03
C VAL A 803 9.24 -20.24 8.89
N THR A 804 9.66 -20.13 10.14
CA THR A 804 9.60 -21.26 11.09
C THR A 804 8.15 -21.66 11.39
N HIS A 805 7.23 -20.69 11.48
CA HIS A 805 5.80 -20.92 11.67
C HIS A 805 5.14 -21.58 10.45
N LEU A 806 5.39 -21.06 9.25
CA LEU A 806 4.87 -21.60 7.98
C LEU A 806 5.43 -22.99 7.68
N SER A 807 6.68 -23.26 8.04
CA SER A 807 7.25 -24.61 7.97
C SER A 807 6.50 -25.60 8.86
N ARG A 808 6.08 -25.21 10.09
CA ARG A 808 5.24 -26.05 10.96
C ARG A 808 3.83 -26.27 10.41
N VAL A 809 3.24 -25.25 9.80
CA VAL A 809 1.90 -25.33 9.18
C VAL A 809 1.93 -26.13 7.86
N ALA A 810 3.01 -26.07 7.09
CA ALA A 810 3.18 -26.86 5.87
C ALA A 810 3.32 -28.36 6.16
N VAL A 811 4.08 -28.73 7.21
CA VAL A 811 4.18 -30.12 7.69
C VAL A 811 2.80 -30.66 8.13
N LEU A 812 1.94 -29.80 8.68
CA LEU A 812 0.57 -30.16 9.03
C LEU A 812 -0.30 -30.47 7.80
N GLY A 813 -0.09 -29.74 6.70
CA GLY A 813 -0.77 -29.98 5.43
C GLY A 813 -0.45 -31.35 4.83
N GLU A 814 0.80 -31.81 4.95
CA GLU A 814 1.22 -33.14 4.50
C GLU A 814 0.73 -34.27 5.44
N LEU A 815 0.55 -34.00 6.74
CA LEU A 815 0.21 -35.00 7.76
C LEU A 815 -1.27 -35.08 8.15
N SER A 816 -2.12 -34.15 7.67
CA SER A 816 -3.55 -34.10 8.02
C SER A 816 -4.30 -35.38 7.67
N GLY A 817 -3.95 -36.04 6.56
CA GLY A 817 -4.53 -37.32 6.16
C GLY A 817 -4.15 -38.48 7.08
N ALA A 818 -2.88 -38.54 7.51
CA ALA A 818 -2.38 -39.58 8.42
C ALA A 818 -2.95 -39.41 9.84
N LEU A 819 -3.04 -38.16 10.32
CA LEU A 819 -3.59 -37.83 11.64
C LEU A 819 -5.09 -38.14 11.75
N ALA A 820 -5.86 -37.84 10.70
CA ALA A 820 -7.27 -38.23 10.62
C ALA A 820 -7.42 -39.77 10.64
N HIS A 821 -6.52 -40.49 9.95
CA HIS A 821 -6.53 -41.94 9.94
C HIS A 821 -6.19 -42.54 11.30
N GLU A 822 -5.16 -42.04 11.99
CA GLU A 822 -4.76 -42.53 13.32
C GLU A 822 -5.76 -42.20 14.44
N LEU A 823 -6.50 -41.08 14.35
CA LEU A 823 -7.57 -40.77 15.32
C LEU A 823 -8.82 -41.62 15.09
N ASN A 824 -9.15 -41.91 13.84
CA ASN A 824 -10.34 -42.69 13.52
C ASN A 824 -10.21 -44.17 13.94
N GLN A 825 -8.99 -44.72 14.00
CA GLN A 825 -8.74 -46.10 14.43
C GLN A 825 -9.22 -46.40 15.87
N PRO A 826 -8.74 -45.72 16.94
CA PRO A 826 -9.20 -45.96 18.30
C PRO A 826 -10.67 -45.61 18.49
N LEU A 827 -11.16 -44.53 17.87
CA LEU A 827 -12.58 -44.14 17.95
C LEU A 827 -13.52 -45.20 17.36
N THR A 828 -13.10 -45.85 16.28
CA THR A 828 -13.87 -46.96 15.67
C THR A 828 -13.85 -48.21 16.57
N ALA A 829 -12.70 -48.52 17.18
CA ALA A 829 -12.57 -49.64 18.10
C ALA A 829 -13.44 -49.45 19.36
N ILE A 830 -13.42 -48.26 19.96
CA ILE A 830 -14.27 -47.88 21.10
C ILE A 830 -15.75 -48.08 20.77
N LEU A 831 -16.20 -47.58 19.61
CA LEU A 831 -17.60 -47.70 19.20
C LEU A 831 -18.01 -49.16 18.98
N SER A 832 -17.16 -49.95 18.31
CA SER A 832 -17.41 -51.38 18.05
C SER A 832 -17.48 -52.18 19.35
N ASN A 833 -16.56 -51.96 20.28
CA ASN A 833 -16.52 -52.64 21.57
C ASN A 833 -17.69 -52.22 22.45
N ALA A 834 -18.09 -50.94 22.47
CA ALA A 834 -19.28 -50.50 23.18
C ALA A 834 -20.56 -51.17 22.65
N GLN A 835 -20.68 -51.33 21.32
CA GLN A 835 -21.78 -52.07 20.69
C GLN A 835 -21.73 -53.58 21.00
N ALA A 836 -20.54 -54.17 21.14
CA ALA A 836 -20.39 -55.55 21.58
C ALA A 836 -20.85 -55.72 23.04
N ALA A 837 -20.35 -54.88 23.97
CA ALA A 837 -20.76 -54.89 25.37
C ALA A 837 -22.28 -54.77 25.52
N ARG A 838 -22.93 -53.88 24.75
CA ARG A 838 -24.40 -53.76 24.75
C ARG A 838 -25.10 -55.06 24.35
N ARG A 839 -24.60 -55.76 23.30
CA ARG A 839 -25.16 -57.05 22.85
C ARG A 839 -24.99 -58.16 23.89
N PHE A 840 -23.88 -58.18 24.63
CA PHE A 840 -23.67 -59.13 25.71
C PHE A 840 -24.58 -58.87 26.91
N LEU A 841 -24.85 -57.59 27.22
CA LEU A 841 -25.78 -57.17 28.28
C LEU A 841 -27.25 -57.47 27.96
N GLU A 842 -27.63 -57.53 26.69
CA GLU A 842 -28.99 -57.84 26.23
C GLU A 842 -29.34 -59.35 26.26
N ARG A 843 -28.40 -60.24 26.62
CA ARG A 843 -28.63 -61.69 26.74
C ARG A 843 -29.41 -62.02 28.02
N GLN A 844 -30.22 -63.10 27.98
CA GLN A 844 -31.00 -63.58 29.14
C GLN A 844 -30.14 -63.89 30.38
N THR A 845 -28.88 -64.29 30.18
CA THR A 845 -27.85 -64.41 31.21
C THR A 845 -26.58 -63.71 30.70
N PRO A 846 -26.33 -62.45 31.10
CA PRO A 846 -25.15 -61.71 30.63
C PRO A 846 -23.87 -62.27 31.24
N ASP A 847 -22.86 -62.51 30.39
CA ASP A 847 -21.51 -62.88 30.83
C ASP A 847 -20.76 -61.62 31.27
N MET A 848 -20.73 -61.40 32.58
CA MET A 848 -20.12 -60.21 33.15
C MET A 848 -18.60 -60.21 33.06
N ALA A 849 -17.95 -61.37 32.85
CA ALA A 849 -16.49 -61.43 32.67
C ALA A 849 -16.11 -60.87 31.30
N GLU A 850 -16.85 -61.25 30.26
CA GLU A 850 -16.61 -60.78 28.90
C GLU A 850 -17.00 -59.30 28.73
N VAL A 851 -18.01 -58.82 29.47
CA VAL A 851 -18.33 -57.38 29.52
C VAL A 851 -17.22 -56.58 30.24
N ASP A 852 -16.63 -57.10 31.32
CA ASP A 852 -15.51 -56.43 32.01
C ASP A 852 -14.28 -56.31 31.08
N GLU A 853 -13.99 -57.35 30.31
CA GLU A 853 -12.90 -57.35 29.33
C GLU A 853 -13.13 -56.32 28.20
N ILE A 854 -14.34 -56.28 27.62
CA ILE A 854 -14.70 -55.29 26.60
C ILE A 854 -14.64 -53.86 27.15
N LEU A 855 -15.01 -53.63 28.41
CA LEU A 855 -14.92 -52.31 29.05
C LEU A 855 -13.45 -51.88 29.27
N ARG A 856 -12.55 -52.82 29.57
CA ARG A 856 -11.10 -52.53 29.66
C ARG A 856 -10.54 -52.13 28.29
N ASP A 857 -10.89 -52.84 27.22
CA ASP A 857 -10.47 -52.49 25.87
C ASP A 857 -10.95 -51.09 25.45
N ILE A 858 -12.17 -50.71 25.84
CA ILE A 858 -12.70 -49.35 25.59
C ILE A 858 -11.87 -48.30 26.33
N ILE A 859 -11.52 -48.54 27.59
CA ILE A 859 -10.73 -47.62 28.40
C ILE A 859 -9.32 -47.46 27.80
N ASP A 860 -8.71 -48.53 27.33
CA ASP A 860 -7.36 -48.50 26.75
C ASP A 860 -7.33 -47.78 25.39
N GLU A 861 -8.34 -48.00 24.53
CA GLU A 861 -8.44 -47.27 23.26
C GLU A 861 -8.82 -45.78 23.46
N ASP A 862 -9.60 -45.43 24.50
CA ASP A 862 -9.91 -44.03 24.85
C ASP A 862 -8.66 -43.28 25.34
N ARG A 863 -7.85 -43.93 26.20
CA ARG A 863 -6.54 -43.39 26.61
C ARG A 863 -5.64 -43.16 25.40
N ARG A 864 -5.59 -44.11 24.46
CA ARG A 864 -4.80 -44.01 23.23
C ARG A 864 -5.26 -42.85 22.35
N ALA A 865 -6.57 -42.65 22.18
CA ALA A 865 -7.12 -41.49 21.47
C ALA A 865 -6.73 -40.16 22.17
N GLY A 866 -6.81 -40.12 23.50
CA GLY A 866 -6.38 -38.98 24.31
C GLY A 866 -4.90 -38.62 24.12
N GLU A 867 -4.01 -39.60 24.00
CA GLU A 867 -2.60 -39.36 23.73
C GLU A 867 -2.32 -38.77 22.34
N VAL A 868 -3.06 -39.22 21.31
CA VAL A 868 -2.95 -38.68 19.95
C VAL A 868 -3.41 -37.22 19.93
N ILE A 869 -4.51 -36.91 20.63
CA ILE A 869 -5.03 -35.54 20.77
C ILE A 869 -4.03 -34.65 21.54
N GLN A 870 -3.42 -35.14 22.62
CA GLN A 870 -2.40 -34.39 23.34
C GLN A 870 -1.16 -34.11 22.48
N ARG A 871 -0.71 -35.08 21.67
CA ARG A 871 0.39 -34.90 20.72
C ARG A 871 0.04 -33.85 19.66
N LEU A 872 -1.18 -33.87 19.12
CA LEU A 872 -1.70 -32.87 18.19
C LEU A 872 -1.69 -31.48 18.83
N ARG A 873 -2.24 -31.34 20.04
CA ARG A 873 -2.35 -30.06 20.75
C ARG A 873 -0.99 -29.41 21.03
N ARG A 874 0.06 -30.22 21.28
CA ARG A 874 1.44 -29.76 21.49
C ARG A 874 2.09 -29.15 20.23
N LEU A 875 1.65 -29.52 19.02
CA LEU A 875 2.11 -28.89 17.77
C LEU A 875 1.53 -27.48 17.58
N PHE A 876 0.41 -27.17 18.24
CA PHE A 876 -0.35 -25.92 18.11
C PHE A 876 -0.07 -24.89 19.22
N ASP A 877 0.66 -25.25 20.28
CA ASP A 877 0.79 -24.34 21.42
C ASP A 877 1.70 -23.14 21.10
N LYS A 878 1.19 -21.93 21.40
CA LYS A 878 1.62 -20.66 20.80
C LYS A 878 2.44 -19.74 21.72
N GLY A 879 2.91 -20.22 22.87
CA GLY A 879 3.55 -19.36 23.87
C GLY A 879 5.07 -19.18 23.72
N GLU A 880 5.56 -17.93 23.64
CA GLU A 880 6.83 -17.59 24.29
C GLU A 880 6.62 -17.87 25.79
N THR A 881 7.24 -18.95 26.26
CA THR A 881 7.02 -19.51 27.59
C THR A 881 7.94 -18.78 28.57
N PRO A 882 7.41 -18.20 29.66
CA PRO A 882 8.20 -17.40 30.58
C PRO A 882 9.21 -18.30 31.31
N ARG A 883 10.50 -18.09 31.02
CA ARG A 883 11.57 -18.82 31.70
C ARG A 883 11.67 -18.32 33.14
N ALA A 884 11.56 -19.24 34.09
CA ALA A 884 11.73 -18.97 35.51
C ALA A 884 12.90 -19.78 36.08
N PRO A 885 13.45 -19.43 37.25
CA PRO A 885 14.39 -20.29 37.95
C PRO A 885 13.68 -21.59 38.37
N VAL A 886 14.10 -22.73 37.81
CA VAL A 886 13.52 -24.06 38.07
C VAL A 886 14.57 -24.96 38.72
N ASP A 887 14.26 -25.49 39.90
CA ASP A 887 15.07 -26.53 40.56
C ASP A 887 14.83 -27.90 39.88
N LEU A 888 15.84 -28.39 39.17
CA LEU A 888 15.75 -29.65 38.43
C LEU A 888 15.61 -30.87 39.35
N ASN A 889 16.17 -30.83 40.56
CA ASN A 889 16.05 -31.93 41.52
C ASN A 889 14.61 -32.00 42.07
N PHE A 890 14.01 -30.84 42.36
CA PHE A 890 12.61 -30.75 42.75
C PHE A 890 11.69 -31.25 41.64
N LEU A 891 11.87 -30.74 40.42
CA LEU A 891 11.09 -31.13 39.25
C LEU A 891 11.15 -32.64 38.99
N THR A 892 12.35 -33.22 39.09
CA THR A 892 12.55 -34.67 38.89
C THR A 892 11.74 -35.49 39.89
N ARG A 893 11.73 -35.10 41.17
CA ARG A 893 10.95 -35.80 42.21
C ARG A 893 9.45 -35.69 41.95
N ASP A 894 8.97 -34.53 41.51
CA ASP A 894 7.56 -34.32 41.20
C ASP A 894 7.10 -35.14 39.99
N VAL A 895 7.93 -35.24 38.95
CA VAL A 895 7.64 -36.09 37.79
C VAL A 895 7.60 -37.57 38.17
N ILE A 896 8.53 -38.04 39.00
CA ILE A 896 8.51 -39.43 39.49
C ILE A 896 7.26 -39.71 40.33
N ARG A 897 6.81 -38.75 41.15
CA ARG A 897 5.54 -38.87 41.90
C ARG A 897 4.34 -38.94 40.97
N LEU A 898 4.34 -38.13 39.92
CA LEU A 898 3.26 -38.11 38.92
C LEU A 898 3.15 -39.46 38.18
N LEU A 899 4.28 -40.05 37.79
CA LEU A 899 4.35 -41.32 37.06
C LEU A 899 4.29 -42.56 37.96
N ARG A 900 4.00 -42.41 39.26
CA ARG A 900 4.07 -43.51 40.23
C ARG A 900 3.20 -44.71 39.83
N ASN A 901 1.98 -44.47 39.37
CA ASN A 901 1.08 -45.55 38.95
C ASN A 901 1.58 -46.25 37.69
N ASP A 902 2.08 -45.49 36.71
CA ASP A 902 2.64 -46.05 35.47
C ASP A 902 3.90 -46.89 35.75
N LEU A 903 4.80 -46.40 36.62
CA LEU A 903 5.99 -47.13 37.05
C LEU A 903 5.65 -48.43 37.78
N ILE A 904 4.62 -48.43 38.63
CA ILE A 904 4.12 -49.63 39.32
C ILE A 904 3.52 -50.62 38.31
N ASN A 905 2.71 -50.13 37.36
CA ASN A 905 2.09 -50.98 36.35
C ASN A 905 3.11 -51.66 35.43
N HIS A 906 4.25 -51.00 35.17
CA HIS A 906 5.35 -51.57 34.39
C HIS A 906 6.34 -52.39 35.23
N GLY A 907 6.18 -52.45 36.56
CA GLY A 907 7.07 -53.20 37.45
C GLY A 907 8.47 -52.60 37.61
N ILE A 908 8.64 -51.29 37.38
CA ILE A 908 9.94 -50.62 37.31
C ILE A 908 10.19 -49.78 38.57
N ALA A 909 11.36 -49.96 39.20
CA ALA A 909 11.81 -49.12 40.29
C ALA A 909 12.63 -47.92 39.78
N VAL A 910 12.50 -46.76 40.42
CA VAL A 910 13.29 -45.56 40.08
C VAL A 910 14.21 -45.21 41.26
N ARG A 911 15.53 -45.21 41.02
CA ARG A 911 16.55 -44.74 41.96
C ARG A 911 16.99 -43.34 41.60
N THR A 912 17.05 -42.44 42.58
CA THR A 912 17.47 -41.05 42.38
C THR A 912 18.84 -40.78 43.00
N GLU A 913 19.78 -40.29 42.21
CA GLU A 913 21.15 -39.90 42.59
C GLU A 913 21.32 -38.40 42.33
N LEU A 914 20.58 -37.58 43.08
CA LEU A 914 20.49 -36.13 42.86
C LEU A 914 21.58 -35.36 43.63
N THR A 915 22.81 -35.41 43.11
CA THR A 915 24.02 -34.96 43.83
C THR A 915 24.45 -33.52 43.56
N ALA A 916 23.77 -32.79 42.67
CA ALA A 916 24.08 -31.39 42.37
C ALA A 916 23.38 -30.41 43.35
N PRO A 917 24.09 -29.74 44.27
CA PRO A 917 23.52 -28.69 45.11
C PRO A 917 23.20 -27.44 44.25
N HIS A 918 22.01 -26.87 44.41
CA HIS A 918 21.52 -25.69 43.67
C HIS A 918 21.45 -25.85 42.14
N ALA A 919 20.88 -26.96 41.66
CA ALA A 919 20.59 -27.25 40.26
C ALA A 919 19.44 -26.39 39.68
N VAL A 920 19.55 -25.06 39.76
CA VAL A 920 18.53 -24.12 39.29
C VAL A 920 18.84 -23.67 37.87
N ALA A 921 18.01 -24.07 36.91
CA ALA A 921 18.12 -23.67 35.50
C ALA A 921 17.05 -22.61 35.17
N SER A 922 17.38 -21.66 34.30
CA SER A 922 16.39 -20.70 33.78
C SER A 922 15.56 -21.34 32.67
N ALA A 923 14.41 -21.92 33.03
CA ALA A 923 13.62 -22.72 32.11
C ALA A 923 12.11 -22.66 32.37
N ASP A 924 11.34 -23.21 31.44
CA ASP A 924 9.93 -23.49 31.63
C ASP A 924 9.76 -24.86 32.34
N ALA A 925 9.15 -24.84 33.53
CA ALA A 925 8.97 -26.03 34.34
C ALA A 925 8.09 -27.10 33.67
N VAL A 926 7.06 -26.69 32.91
CA VAL A 926 6.13 -27.58 32.22
C VAL A 926 6.82 -28.25 31.04
N GLN A 927 7.59 -27.51 30.26
CA GLN A 927 8.34 -28.07 29.12
C GLN A 927 9.45 -29.00 29.59
N LEU A 928 10.17 -28.68 30.67
CA LEU A 928 11.15 -29.59 31.25
C LEU A 928 10.49 -30.84 31.85
N GLN A 929 9.34 -30.70 32.52
CA GLN A 929 8.55 -31.85 32.97
C GLN A 929 8.17 -32.76 31.81
N GLN A 930 7.78 -32.19 30.66
CA GLN A 930 7.47 -32.97 29.46
C GLN A 930 8.69 -33.74 28.93
N VAL A 931 9.88 -33.13 28.92
CA VAL A 931 11.13 -33.83 28.56
C VAL A 931 11.35 -35.00 29.51
N LEU A 932 11.24 -34.80 30.82
CA LEU A 932 11.44 -35.85 31.81
C LEU A 932 10.45 -37.01 31.70
N ILE A 933 9.16 -36.71 31.51
CA ILE A 933 8.13 -37.74 31.32
C ILE A 933 8.48 -38.60 30.10
N ASN A 934 8.85 -37.96 28.99
CA ASN A 934 9.15 -38.66 27.75
C ASN A 934 10.41 -39.51 27.87
N LEU A 935 11.45 -39.03 28.55
CA LEU A 935 12.66 -39.82 28.81
C LEU A 935 12.37 -41.01 29.73
N LEU A 936 11.60 -40.82 30.80
CA LEU A 936 11.24 -41.89 31.74
C LEU A 936 10.36 -42.96 31.08
N MET A 937 9.36 -42.57 30.28
CA MET A 937 8.53 -43.53 29.56
C MET A 937 9.31 -44.28 28.47
N ASN A 938 10.23 -43.61 27.76
CA ASN A 938 11.09 -44.31 26.81
C ASN A 938 12.01 -45.33 27.51
N ALA A 939 12.52 -45.01 28.70
CA ALA A 939 13.27 -45.94 29.53
C ALA A 939 12.39 -47.11 30.01
N CYS A 940 11.13 -46.85 30.38
CA CYS A 940 10.18 -47.91 30.74
C CYS A 940 9.93 -48.89 29.60
N ASP A 941 9.64 -48.37 28.42
CA ASP A 941 9.39 -49.18 27.23
C ASP A 941 10.63 -50.01 26.84
N ALA A 942 11.83 -49.47 27.03
CA ALA A 942 13.09 -50.17 26.74
C ALA A 942 13.37 -51.35 27.68
N MET A 943 12.72 -51.39 28.84
CA MET A 943 12.83 -52.47 29.84
C MET A 943 11.59 -53.36 29.90
N ALA A 944 10.64 -53.22 28.96
CA ALA A 944 9.47 -54.08 28.87
C ALA A 944 9.88 -55.54 28.58
N GLY A 945 10.12 -56.33 29.64
CA GLY A 945 10.62 -57.70 29.57
C GLY A 945 11.88 -57.99 30.40
N ALA A 946 12.46 -56.99 31.08
CA ALA A 946 13.59 -57.18 32.00
C ALA A 946 13.18 -57.97 33.27
N ALA A 947 14.12 -58.71 33.87
CA ALA A 947 13.88 -59.38 35.15
C ALA A 947 13.61 -58.33 36.25
N PRO A 948 12.78 -58.63 37.28
CA PRO A 948 12.42 -57.68 38.33
C PRO A 948 13.62 -57.04 39.05
N ASP A 949 14.74 -57.78 39.14
CA ASP A 949 15.98 -57.33 39.78
C ASP A 949 16.80 -56.36 38.89
N GLU A 950 16.51 -56.30 37.59
CA GLU A 950 17.19 -55.48 36.58
C GLU A 950 16.33 -54.29 36.09
N ALA A 951 15.03 -54.27 36.42
CA ALA A 951 14.06 -53.24 36.04
C ALA A 951 14.19 -51.94 36.87
N VAL A 952 15.38 -51.31 36.85
CA VAL A 952 15.69 -50.10 37.62
C VAL A 952 16.14 -48.96 36.71
N ILE A 953 15.42 -47.83 36.77
CA ILE A 953 15.84 -46.55 36.17
C ILE A 953 16.65 -45.76 37.20
N VAL A 954 17.82 -45.26 36.81
CA VAL A 954 18.60 -44.34 37.63
C VAL A 954 18.50 -42.93 37.05
N VAL A 955 17.99 -41.98 37.85
CA VAL A 955 18.00 -40.56 37.49
C VAL A 955 19.07 -39.84 38.30
N ARG A 956 20.11 -39.33 37.62
CA ARG A 956 21.28 -38.71 38.24
C ARG A 956 21.39 -37.24 37.89
N SER A 957 21.62 -36.38 38.89
CA SER A 957 22.00 -34.98 38.67
C SER A 957 23.44 -34.73 39.10
N ALA A 958 24.22 -34.05 38.25
CA ALA A 958 25.63 -33.72 38.48
C ALA A 958 25.94 -32.30 37.95
N PRO A 959 26.84 -31.55 38.62
CA PRO A 959 27.34 -30.28 38.08
C PRO A 959 28.17 -30.52 36.81
N ALA A 960 27.97 -29.68 35.79
CA ALA A 960 28.69 -29.75 34.51
C ALA A 960 29.47 -28.46 34.29
N GLY A 961 30.63 -28.33 34.95
CA GLY A 961 31.41 -27.10 34.98
C GLY A 961 30.80 -26.01 35.89
N ALA A 962 31.32 -24.78 35.79
CA ALA A 962 30.92 -23.66 36.67
C ALA A 962 29.56 -23.02 36.30
N ALA A 963 29.00 -23.32 35.13
CA ALA A 963 27.86 -22.58 34.56
C ALA A 963 26.71 -23.48 34.05
N ALA A 964 26.76 -24.79 34.27
CA ALA A 964 25.72 -25.71 33.80
C ALA A 964 25.49 -26.89 34.74
N VAL A 965 24.30 -27.48 34.63
CA VAL A 965 23.90 -28.71 35.34
C VAL A 965 23.54 -29.78 34.31
N GLN A 966 23.91 -31.02 34.62
CA GLN A 966 23.59 -32.19 33.80
C GLN A 966 22.66 -33.12 34.58
N LEU A 967 21.57 -33.53 33.93
CA LEU A 967 20.64 -34.54 34.39
C LEU A 967 20.69 -35.73 33.43
N SER A 968 20.79 -36.94 33.96
CA SER A 968 20.92 -38.16 33.17
C SER A 968 19.84 -39.15 33.58
N VAL A 969 19.13 -39.71 32.60
CA VAL A 969 18.19 -40.83 32.79
C VAL A 969 18.87 -42.07 32.23
N ILE A 970 19.11 -43.05 33.09
CA ILE A 970 19.88 -44.26 32.79
C ILE A 970 18.95 -45.46 32.96
N ASP A 971 18.79 -46.25 31.91
CA ASP A 971 18.06 -47.51 31.93
C ASP A 971 19.00 -48.71 31.83
N HIS A 972 18.49 -49.89 32.18
CA HIS A 972 19.18 -51.18 32.00
C HIS A 972 18.44 -52.04 30.97
N GLY A 973 17.83 -51.40 29.96
CA GLY A 973 17.10 -52.07 28.89
C GLY A 973 18.03 -52.68 27.83
N ALA A 974 17.50 -52.93 26.63
CA ALA A 974 18.25 -53.54 25.52
C ALA A 974 19.31 -52.61 24.85
N GLY A 975 19.43 -51.35 25.30
CA GLY A 975 20.31 -50.35 24.71
C GLY A 975 19.86 -49.87 23.33
N ILE A 976 20.65 -48.97 22.71
CA ILE A 976 20.37 -48.39 21.40
C ILE A 976 21.36 -48.97 20.37
N PRO A 977 20.92 -49.58 19.25
CA PRO A 977 21.84 -50.06 18.21
C PRO A 977 22.81 -48.97 17.73
N ALA A 978 24.08 -49.30 17.49
CA ALA A 978 25.10 -48.30 17.15
C ALA A 978 24.76 -47.49 15.88
N ALA A 979 24.11 -48.11 14.89
CA ALA A 979 23.62 -47.43 13.69
C ALA A 979 22.43 -46.50 13.97
N ALA A 980 21.66 -46.73 15.05
CA ALA A 980 20.49 -45.95 15.41
C ALA A 980 20.85 -44.68 16.21
N LEU A 981 21.95 -44.70 16.97
CA LEU A 981 22.36 -43.60 17.86
C LEU A 981 22.45 -42.22 17.16
N ALA A 982 22.85 -42.18 15.89
CA ALA A 982 22.93 -40.95 15.11
C ALA A 982 21.55 -40.40 14.71
N HIS A 983 20.54 -41.26 14.58
CA HIS A 983 19.23 -40.95 14.00
C HIS A 983 18.10 -40.87 15.04
N ILE A 984 18.30 -41.31 16.29
CA ILE A 984 17.24 -41.31 17.32
C ILE A 984 16.59 -39.95 17.61
N PHE A 985 17.26 -38.84 17.26
CA PHE A 985 16.75 -37.48 17.43
C PHE A 985 16.20 -36.88 16.13
N GLU A 986 16.23 -37.61 15.01
CA GLU A 986 15.59 -37.21 13.77
C GLU A 986 14.05 -37.37 13.89
N PRO A 987 13.26 -36.45 13.32
CA PRO A 987 11.81 -36.61 13.28
C PRO A 987 11.43 -37.91 12.55
N PHE A 988 10.44 -38.63 13.08
CA PHE A 988 9.88 -39.88 12.52
C PHE A 988 10.77 -41.13 12.62
N TYR A 989 11.94 -41.03 13.26
CA TYR A 989 12.78 -42.19 13.50
C TYR A 989 12.33 -42.97 14.73
N THR A 990 11.99 -44.25 14.57
CA THR A 990 11.53 -45.14 15.66
C THR A 990 11.98 -46.58 15.41
N THR A 991 12.33 -47.29 16.47
CA THR A 991 12.60 -48.75 16.44
C THR A 991 11.42 -49.57 16.96
N LYS A 992 10.34 -48.92 17.43
CA LYS A 992 9.13 -49.54 17.98
C LYS A 992 8.08 -49.70 16.86
N GLU A 993 7.45 -50.88 16.76
CA GLU A 993 6.40 -51.18 15.76
C GLU A 993 5.20 -50.21 15.80
N ARG A 994 4.90 -49.61 16.96
CA ARG A 994 3.79 -48.65 17.17
C ARG A 994 4.24 -47.24 17.56
N GLY A 995 5.52 -46.90 17.43
CA GLY A 995 6.06 -45.58 17.81
C GLY A 995 6.08 -44.61 16.63
N MET A 996 5.70 -43.34 16.82
CA MET A 996 5.73 -42.33 15.75
C MET A 996 7.12 -41.69 15.51
N GLY A 997 8.11 -41.93 16.39
CA GLY A 997 9.45 -41.32 16.26
C GLY A 997 9.54 -39.80 16.48
N LEU A 998 8.53 -39.19 17.12
CA LEU A 998 8.49 -37.74 17.37
C LEU A 998 8.94 -37.35 18.79
N GLY A 999 9.00 -38.30 19.73
CA GLY A 999 9.25 -38.01 21.14
C GLY A 999 10.61 -37.35 21.41
N LEU A 1000 11.70 -37.98 20.98
CA LEU A 1000 13.06 -37.50 21.23
C LEU A 1000 13.41 -36.26 20.40
N SER A 1001 12.87 -36.11 19.20
CA SER A 1001 13.05 -34.90 18.38
C SER A 1001 12.37 -33.67 19.01
N ILE A 1002 11.18 -33.83 19.62
CA ILE A 1002 10.53 -32.79 20.42
C ILE A 1002 11.38 -32.46 21.66
N CYS A 1003 11.91 -33.46 22.36
CA CYS A 1003 12.79 -33.22 23.52
C CYS A 1003 14.03 -32.42 23.13
N ARG A 1004 14.69 -32.75 22.01
CA ARG A 1004 15.85 -32.01 21.51
C ARG A 1004 15.52 -30.54 21.21
N ASN A 1005 14.36 -30.28 20.62
CA ASN A 1005 13.92 -28.92 20.31
C ASN A 1005 13.60 -28.11 21.57
N ILE A 1006 12.91 -28.71 22.55
CA ILE A 1006 12.65 -28.06 23.84
C ILE A 1006 13.96 -27.71 24.54
N VAL A 1007 14.91 -28.64 24.58
CA VAL A 1007 16.19 -28.45 25.27
C VAL A 1007 17.05 -27.39 24.56
N ALA A 1008 17.09 -27.40 23.22
CA ALA A 1008 17.78 -26.37 22.44
C ALA A 1008 17.15 -24.98 22.63
N ALA A 1009 15.82 -24.91 22.74
CA ALA A 1009 15.11 -23.67 23.06
C ALA A 1009 15.43 -23.13 24.47
N HIS A 1010 16.01 -23.95 25.35
CA HIS A 1010 16.51 -23.59 26.67
C HIS A 1010 18.04 -23.37 26.72
N HIS A 1011 18.68 -23.25 25.55
CA HIS A 1011 20.15 -23.15 25.42
C HIS A 1011 20.90 -24.36 26.02
N GLY A 1012 20.24 -25.51 26.06
CA GLY A 1012 20.79 -26.77 26.54
C GLY A 1012 21.20 -27.72 25.41
N GLN A 1013 21.73 -28.87 25.81
CA GLN A 1013 22.10 -29.97 24.92
C GLN A 1013 21.47 -31.28 25.40
N LEU A 1014 20.96 -32.07 24.45
CA LEU A 1014 20.40 -33.41 24.68
C LEU A 1014 21.16 -34.42 23.80
N TRP A 1015 21.68 -35.50 24.38
CA TRP A 1015 22.33 -36.59 23.65
C TRP A 1015 22.11 -37.93 24.35
N ALA A 1016 22.41 -39.04 23.69
CA ALA A 1016 22.32 -40.38 24.26
C ALA A 1016 23.59 -41.18 24.00
N GLU A 1017 23.87 -42.14 24.88
CA GLU A 1017 24.97 -43.10 24.79
C GLU A 1017 24.52 -44.45 25.36
N ASN A 1018 25.15 -45.55 24.94
CA ASN A 1018 24.92 -46.85 25.58
C ASN A 1018 25.81 -46.98 26.81
N ASN A 1019 25.22 -47.45 27.91
CA ASN A 1019 25.97 -47.67 29.13
C ASN A 1019 26.72 -49.02 29.10
N PRO A 1020 27.81 -49.17 29.88
CA PRO A 1020 28.58 -50.41 29.94
C PRO A 1020 27.79 -51.62 30.47
N GLY A 1021 26.64 -51.38 31.11
CA GLY A 1021 25.78 -52.39 31.73
C GLY A 1021 24.70 -52.97 30.82
N GLY A 1022 24.63 -52.57 29.55
CA GLY A 1022 23.72 -53.16 28.55
C GLY A 1022 22.53 -52.28 28.11
N GLY A 1023 22.27 -51.15 28.78
CA GLY A 1023 21.16 -50.22 28.48
C GLY A 1023 21.59 -48.89 27.87
N ALA A 1024 20.70 -47.90 27.88
CA ALA A 1024 20.96 -46.55 27.37
C ALA A 1024 21.02 -45.49 28.48
N SER A 1025 21.75 -44.40 28.20
CA SER A 1025 21.81 -43.20 29.03
C SER A 1025 21.49 -42.00 28.17
N VAL A 1026 20.45 -41.26 28.54
CA VAL A 1026 20.09 -40.00 27.87
C VAL A 1026 20.43 -38.85 28.80
N HIS A 1027 21.21 -37.91 28.29
CA HIS A 1027 21.76 -36.80 29.05
C HIS A 1027 21.20 -35.47 28.58
N LEU A 1028 20.76 -34.68 29.55
CA LEU A 1028 20.29 -33.31 29.41
C LEU A 1028 21.26 -32.37 30.12
N ARG A 1029 21.83 -31.40 29.40
CA ARG A 1029 22.65 -30.32 29.96
C ARG A 1029 21.95 -28.98 29.81
N LEU A 1030 21.82 -28.23 30.89
CA LEU A 1030 21.18 -26.91 30.93
C LEU A 1030 22.08 -25.88 31.63
N PRO A 1031 22.09 -24.61 31.18
CA PRO A 1031 22.83 -23.55 31.87
C PRO A 1031 22.19 -23.21 33.22
N LEU A 1032 23.01 -22.90 34.23
CA LEU A 1032 22.55 -22.42 35.53
C LEU A 1032 21.95 -21.01 35.39
N ALA A 1033 20.90 -20.72 36.15
CA ALA A 1033 20.36 -19.38 36.24
C ALA A 1033 21.41 -18.44 36.88
N THR A 1034 21.85 -17.40 36.15
CA THR A 1034 22.73 -16.37 36.71
C THR A 1034 21.99 -15.68 37.85
N ALA A 1035 22.55 -15.71 39.06
CA ALA A 1035 22.05 -14.94 40.18
C ALA A 1035 22.03 -13.46 39.77
N ALA A 1036 20.84 -12.89 39.60
CA ALA A 1036 20.70 -11.45 39.51
C ALA A 1036 21.18 -10.88 40.85
N ILE A 1037 22.36 -10.28 40.86
CA ILE A 1037 22.80 -9.41 41.94
C ILE A 1037 21.77 -8.26 41.96
N ALA A 1038 21.04 -8.19 43.08
CA ALA A 1038 19.99 -7.22 43.34
C ALA A 1038 20.48 -5.75 43.27
#